data_AF-A0A1F3T653-F1
#
_entry.id   AF-A0A1F3T653-F1
#
_cell.length_a   1.000
_cell.length_b   1.000
_cell.length_c   1.000
_cell.angle_alpha   90.00
_cell.angle_beta   90.00
_cell.angle_gamma   90.00
#
_symmetry.space_group_name_H-M   'P 1'
#
loop_
_entity.id
_entity.type
_entity.pdbx_description
1 polymer ?
#
loop_
_entity_poly.entity_id
_entity_poly.type
_entity_poly.pdbx_seq_one_letter_code
_entity_poly.pdbx_strand_id
1 'polypeptide(L)'
;MYLLVFALALAAPAVWSAESDSSETVTATNLQSFGTPPEYRAMATMQLGNMLKCTTTPALQGLGDLFKDGLKGTVDKAGGCGREGSITESALSCTTLQDSEGNYSSLKVEQAEREISTAMEAISCRKGKIEGLKNELSCLTQEANMLAQQVGTLQSSYVQNIQRQQQDVAKLTAIEDNRKAQFKDTSEKLTGEGVSGGKGLLGLREEMQKTIAGIPKQIQEVKEAQLDMERQRKALDEMAEARVVVLANTCFNKPRALKCVPNGPPVNAREYVLCRYRQNQKLGPTGVIREGALADAQATSKAQELENILNAISEDSPADLGTAKSQEEVQSLSNRPVKILSAEDIQTHYGAQLAGFNGNGLDISSFVINAMRKCFNDAGNSVKRERKIANSTLSQAQEAIKKKERDTVRVVNELLNGYSQLNSEVMAGLTGQHLPLNITGCQNAKPSVQAGCLTDIRRNLEGLLAGSTPQSTVSMVIRGSDASKNINFSCQGLNGCITYMQNIQRNVKTELEKVGQFKKDYILKANQSVDQFTEQMAQQMSSQSQALNNRIQQLNATLATMGIRPGIRVGEVRGRPLKKGEDGLYEMPENVLDLIGSKMNPKMKDVQGDDFNDAQDGIASKVETLEEKEGELRKAQIALLGLKTTCLKEIAGDLKKDLQEFSTNNCTYWNRDCSKDGQESILSSDLGDILGSIGGLPRNVLRELGSVPGSLSTGFKTACESMRGAKDESTADAIESCAKSVQTAGNEGKPRPECVNTYLDPVPASSVATGIVADSMFKLAKAIKNKESTSDGAKCEQIVGDMKAKQQKIVEATTSGRGSNADAAKE
;
A
#
# COMPACT_ATOMS: atom_id res chain seq x y z
N MET A 1 -36.24 8.89 8.92
CA MET A 1 -36.86 7.67 8.39
C MET A 1 -35.85 6.64 7.84
N TYR A 2 -34.63 7.05 7.42
CA TYR A 2 -33.57 6.13 6.96
C TYR A 2 -32.72 5.45 8.07
N LEU A 3 -32.87 5.86 9.34
CA LEU A 3 -32.14 5.29 10.48
C LEU A 3 -32.87 4.10 11.15
N LEU A 4 -34.12 3.81 10.79
CA LEU A 4 -34.92 2.75 11.43
C LEU A 4 -34.91 1.40 10.67
N VAL A 5 -34.45 1.40 9.42
CA VAL A 5 -34.47 0.19 8.55
C VAL A 5 -33.22 -0.68 8.73
N PHE A 6 -32.12 -0.12 9.24
CA PHE A 6 -30.88 -0.88 9.49
C PHE A 6 -30.90 -1.67 10.81
N ALA A 7 -31.78 -1.32 11.76
CA ALA A 7 -31.88 -1.97 13.06
C ALA A 7 -32.80 -3.21 13.07
N LEU A 8 -33.60 -3.44 12.03
CA LEU A 8 -34.63 -4.49 11.99
C LEU A 8 -34.24 -5.74 11.16
N ALA A 9 -33.07 -5.76 10.54
CA ALA A 9 -32.56 -6.92 9.79
C ALA A 9 -31.63 -7.85 10.59
N LEU A 10 -31.43 -7.59 11.89
CA LEU A 10 -30.53 -8.37 12.77
C LEU A 10 -31.25 -9.32 13.75
N ALA A 11 -32.57 -9.50 13.62
CA ALA A 11 -33.33 -10.46 14.44
C ALA A 11 -33.67 -11.72 13.64
N ALA A 12 -32.67 -12.59 13.43
CA ALA A 12 -32.88 -14.01 13.10
C ALA A 12 -32.58 -14.84 14.36
N PRO A 13 -33.29 -15.96 14.61
CA PRO A 13 -33.30 -16.61 15.91
C PRO A 13 -31.92 -17.15 16.30
N ALA A 14 -31.53 -16.80 17.53
CA ALA A 14 -30.35 -17.29 18.22
C ALA A 14 -30.40 -18.81 18.40
N VAL A 15 -29.71 -19.53 17.52
CA VAL A 15 -29.08 -20.80 17.83
C VAL A 15 -27.72 -20.76 17.15
N TRP A 16 -26.66 -21.10 17.90
CA TRP A 16 -25.23 -21.05 17.55
C TRP A 16 -24.46 -19.80 17.99
N SER A 17 -24.35 -19.63 19.32
CA SER A 17 -23.13 -19.07 19.92
C SER A 17 -22.07 -20.16 19.98
N ALA A 18 -21.22 -20.23 18.95
CA ALA A 18 -19.84 -20.59 19.18
C ALA A 18 -19.09 -19.26 19.24
N GLU A 19 -18.71 -18.86 20.44
CA GLU A 19 -17.85 -17.70 20.70
C GLU A 19 -16.53 -17.88 19.93
N SER A 20 -16.47 -17.36 18.70
CA SER A 20 -15.22 -16.98 18.08
C SER A 20 -15.08 -15.48 18.22
N ASP A 21 -14.31 -15.07 19.21
CA ASP A 21 -14.10 -13.72 19.73
C ASP A 21 -13.33 -12.79 18.76
N SER A 22 -13.59 -12.87 17.45
CA SER A 22 -12.86 -12.07 16.45
C SER A 22 -13.67 -11.65 15.23
N SER A 23 -14.99 -11.45 15.36
CA SER A 23 -15.69 -10.61 14.39
C SER A 23 -15.20 -9.16 14.56
N GLU A 24 -14.04 -8.85 13.98
CA GLU A 24 -13.70 -7.50 13.54
C GLU A 24 -14.73 -7.15 12.47
N THR A 25 -15.94 -6.82 12.92
CA THR A 25 -16.97 -6.21 12.11
C THR A 25 -16.40 -4.84 11.76
N VAL A 26 -15.76 -4.75 10.59
CA VAL A 26 -15.35 -3.48 9.99
C VAL A 26 -16.64 -2.74 9.68
N THR A 27 -17.18 -2.07 10.69
CA THR A 27 -18.39 -1.27 10.54
C THR A 27 -18.02 0.00 9.80
N ALA A 28 -18.72 0.26 8.69
CA ALA A 28 -18.55 1.43 7.83
C ALA A 28 -18.67 2.77 8.58
N THR A 29 -19.14 2.76 9.83
CA THR A 29 -19.37 3.90 10.69
C THR A 29 -18.11 4.64 11.13
N ASN A 30 -16.91 4.06 10.96
CA ASN A 30 -15.63 4.73 11.23
C ASN A 30 -14.90 5.21 9.97
N LEU A 31 -15.61 5.45 8.87
CA LEU A 31 -15.12 6.37 7.84
C LEU A 31 -15.04 7.77 8.47
N GLN A 32 -13.92 8.05 9.16
CA GLN A 32 -13.62 9.38 9.65
C GLN A 32 -13.68 10.32 8.45
N SER A 33 -14.65 11.24 8.46
CA SER A 33 -14.74 12.32 7.48
C SER A 33 -13.38 12.99 7.36
N PHE A 34 -12.94 13.33 6.15
CA PHE A 34 -11.72 14.08 5.92
C PHE A 34 -11.76 15.36 6.77
N GLY A 35 -11.02 15.35 7.87
CA GLY A 35 -10.86 16.50 8.73
C GLY A 35 -9.75 17.37 8.18
N THR A 36 -10.01 18.65 7.97
CA THR A 36 -8.93 19.64 7.83
C THR A 36 -8.07 19.56 9.09
N PRO A 37 -6.74 19.39 8.99
CA PRO A 37 -5.86 19.39 10.15
C PRO A 37 -6.11 20.64 11.02
N PRO A 38 -6.08 20.52 12.36
CA PRO A 38 -6.18 21.67 13.26
C PRO A 38 -5.14 22.76 12.92
N GLU A 39 -3.95 22.32 12.49
CA GLU A 39 -2.83 23.14 12.03
C GLU A 39 -3.20 23.99 10.81
N TYR A 40 -3.95 23.43 9.86
CA TYR A 40 -4.45 24.17 8.70
C TYR A 40 -5.43 25.26 9.13
N ARG A 41 -6.34 24.95 10.07
CA ARG A 41 -7.28 25.96 10.60
C ARG A 41 -6.54 27.09 11.31
N ALA A 42 -5.50 26.78 12.08
CA ALA A 42 -4.66 27.77 12.77
C ALA A 42 -3.85 28.63 11.78
N MET A 43 -3.30 28.02 10.72
CA MET A 43 -2.58 28.75 9.68
C MET A 43 -3.50 29.65 8.85
N ALA A 44 -4.71 29.18 8.52
CA ALA A 44 -5.70 29.97 7.78
C ALA A 44 -6.11 31.23 8.57
N THR A 45 -6.31 31.14 9.89
CA THR A 45 -6.61 32.30 10.74
C THR A 45 -5.42 33.24 10.92
N MET A 46 -4.21 32.72 11.15
CA MET A 46 -3.00 33.55 11.23
C MET A 46 -2.75 34.34 9.94
N GLN A 47 -3.02 33.74 8.78
CA GLN A 47 -2.76 34.35 7.49
C GLN A 47 -3.73 35.48 7.15
N LEU A 48 -4.99 35.39 7.59
CA LEU A 48 -5.94 36.51 7.47
C LEU A 48 -5.37 37.76 8.18
N GLY A 49 -4.71 37.56 9.32
CA GLY A 49 -3.97 38.61 10.03
C GLY A 49 -2.69 39.09 9.33
N ASN A 50 -1.94 38.21 8.67
CA ASN A 50 -0.70 38.59 7.98
C ASN A 50 -0.93 39.21 6.59
N MET A 51 -1.95 38.78 5.84
CA MET A 51 -2.39 39.47 4.61
C MET A 51 -2.86 40.89 4.93
N LEU A 52 -3.56 41.07 6.06
CA LEU A 52 -3.90 42.41 6.55
C LEU A 52 -2.62 43.27 6.73
N LYS A 53 -1.55 42.73 7.32
CA LYS A 53 -0.29 43.47 7.51
C LYS A 53 0.39 43.93 6.21
N CYS A 54 0.28 43.16 5.14
CA CYS A 54 0.82 43.48 3.82
C CYS A 54 -0.08 44.46 3.02
N THR A 55 -1.35 44.57 3.39
CA THR A 55 -2.28 45.61 2.89
C THR A 55 -2.23 46.90 3.71
N THR A 56 -1.86 46.83 4.99
CA THR A 56 -1.74 47.97 5.91
C THR A 56 -0.30 48.42 6.11
N THR A 57 0.65 47.92 5.32
CA THR A 57 2.05 48.31 5.44
C THR A 57 2.18 49.82 5.24
N PRO A 58 3.02 50.53 6.02
CA PRO A 58 3.22 51.98 5.93
C PRO A 58 3.78 52.48 4.59
N ALA A 59 3.90 51.66 3.55
CA ALA A 59 4.35 52.12 2.23
C ALA A 59 3.22 52.82 1.46
N LEU A 60 1.97 52.37 1.55
CA LEU A 60 0.80 53.05 0.95
C LEU A 60 0.32 54.21 1.84
N GLN A 61 0.31 54.02 3.15
CA GLN A 61 0.11 55.12 4.11
C GLN A 61 1.25 56.13 4.05
N GLY A 62 2.49 55.67 3.92
CA GLY A 62 3.69 56.49 3.75
C GLY A 62 3.79 57.15 2.39
N LEU A 63 3.16 56.61 1.33
CA LEU A 63 2.91 57.35 0.10
C LEU A 63 1.91 58.48 0.38
N GLY A 64 0.80 58.19 1.07
CA GLY A 64 -0.15 59.20 1.53
C GLY A 64 0.46 60.26 2.45
N ASP A 65 1.44 59.89 3.28
CA ASP A 65 2.15 60.79 4.19
C ASP A 65 3.31 61.50 3.48
N LEU A 66 3.98 60.91 2.47
CA LEU A 66 4.88 61.62 1.53
C LEU A 66 4.12 62.66 0.71
N PHE A 67 2.82 62.46 0.47
CA PHE A 67 1.94 63.46 -0.15
C PHE A 67 1.41 64.52 0.83
N LYS A 68 1.42 64.25 2.15
CA LYS A 68 1.01 65.22 3.19
C LYS A 68 2.16 66.05 3.74
N ASP A 69 3.31 65.43 3.99
CA ASP A 69 4.53 66.08 4.45
C ASP A 69 5.35 66.48 3.22
N GLY A 70 4.96 67.62 2.65
CA GLY A 70 5.43 68.11 1.36
C GLY A 70 6.96 68.14 1.20
N LEU A 71 7.45 67.28 0.31
CA LEU A 71 8.45 67.73 -0.66
C LEU A 71 7.84 68.94 -1.37
N LYS A 72 8.47 70.11 -1.23
CA LYS A 72 8.06 71.39 -1.85
C LYS A 72 8.08 71.39 -3.40
N GLY A 73 8.20 70.22 -4.03
CA GLY A 73 8.03 70.06 -5.46
C GLY A 73 6.57 69.87 -5.83
N THR A 74 6.12 70.58 -6.85
CA THR A 74 4.78 70.54 -7.39
C THR A 74 4.40 69.12 -7.84
N VAL A 75 3.80 68.35 -6.94
CA VAL A 75 2.98 67.20 -7.33
C VAL A 75 1.72 67.80 -7.95
N ASP A 76 1.44 67.45 -9.21
CA ASP A 76 0.18 67.84 -9.83
C ASP A 76 -1.00 67.21 -9.06
N LYS A 77 -2.19 67.82 -9.12
CA LYS A 77 -3.38 67.37 -8.35
C LYS A 77 -3.82 65.91 -8.64
N ALA A 78 -3.17 65.25 -9.60
CA ALA A 78 -3.39 63.86 -9.96
C ALA A 78 -2.37 62.88 -9.33
N GLY A 79 -1.43 63.36 -8.51
CA GLY A 79 -0.41 62.51 -7.89
C GLY A 79 0.66 62.02 -8.87
N GLY A 80 0.82 62.67 -10.03
CA GLY A 80 1.87 62.42 -11.01
C GLY A 80 3.21 63.00 -10.53
N CYS A 81 4.29 62.25 -10.74
CA CYS A 81 5.61 62.86 -10.67
C CYS A 81 5.77 63.66 -11.97
N GLY A 82 6.10 64.95 -11.87
CA GLY A 82 6.22 65.87 -13.01
C GLY A 82 7.05 65.31 -14.17
N ARG A 83 7.00 65.98 -15.32
CA ARG A 83 7.80 65.56 -16.49
C ARG A 83 9.29 65.59 -16.14
N GLU A 84 10.00 64.56 -16.56
CA GLU A 84 11.46 64.54 -16.55
C GLU A 84 11.92 65.68 -17.49
N GLY A 85 12.35 66.80 -16.92
CA GLY A 85 12.96 67.87 -17.70
C GLY A 85 14.24 67.35 -18.37
N SER A 86 14.54 67.85 -19.57
CA SER A 86 15.69 67.42 -20.38
C SER A 86 16.76 68.50 -20.49
N ILE A 87 17.09 69.16 -19.39
CA ILE A 87 18.18 70.14 -19.38
C ILE A 87 19.49 69.37 -19.37
N THR A 88 20.18 69.37 -20.50
CA THR A 88 21.53 68.81 -20.63
C THR A 88 22.57 69.90 -20.40
N GLU A 89 23.75 69.52 -19.93
CA GLU A 89 24.90 70.41 -19.77
C GLU A 89 25.20 71.20 -21.07
N SER A 90 25.06 70.55 -22.22
CA SER A 90 25.27 71.13 -23.55
C SER A 90 24.26 72.23 -23.93
N ALA A 91 23.11 72.30 -23.26
CA ALA A 91 22.11 73.34 -23.50
C ALA A 91 22.42 74.65 -22.74
N LEU A 92 23.42 74.63 -21.84
CA LEU A 92 23.81 75.76 -21.01
C LEU A 92 25.01 76.50 -21.63
N SER A 93 24.81 77.73 -22.06
CA SER A 93 25.82 78.63 -22.64
C SER A 93 25.60 80.08 -22.19
N CYS A 94 26.62 80.94 -22.24
CA CYS A 94 26.44 82.35 -21.87
C CYS A 94 25.38 83.04 -22.75
N THR A 95 25.29 82.67 -24.02
CA THR A 95 24.25 83.15 -24.95
C THR A 95 22.83 82.73 -24.52
N THR A 96 22.64 81.53 -23.98
CA THR A 96 21.33 81.12 -23.43
C THR A 96 20.96 81.83 -22.13
N LEU A 97 21.94 82.40 -21.42
CA LEU A 97 21.74 83.19 -20.19
C LEU A 97 21.65 84.70 -20.45
N GLN A 98 21.82 85.13 -21.70
CA GLN A 98 21.66 86.53 -22.10
C GLN A 98 20.21 86.82 -22.48
N ASP A 99 19.73 88.04 -22.24
CA ASP A 99 18.45 88.52 -22.75
C ASP A 99 18.50 88.79 -24.26
N SER A 100 17.41 89.33 -24.82
CA SER A 100 17.34 89.66 -26.26
C SER A 100 18.32 90.75 -26.70
N GLU A 101 18.93 91.46 -25.75
CA GLU A 101 19.90 92.54 -26.00
C GLU A 101 21.35 92.07 -25.80
N GLY A 102 21.56 90.78 -25.49
CA GLY A 102 22.89 90.22 -25.23
C GLY A 102 23.39 90.47 -23.81
N ASN A 103 22.59 91.05 -22.93
CA ASN A 103 22.97 91.30 -21.53
C ASN A 103 22.70 90.09 -20.66
N TYR A 104 23.55 89.84 -19.67
CA TYR A 104 23.34 88.75 -18.71
C TYR A 104 22.00 88.91 -17.96
N SER A 105 21.18 87.87 -17.99
CA SER A 105 19.87 87.85 -17.33
C SER A 105 19.90 86.93 -16.10
N SER A 106 19.88 87.52 -14.91
CA SER A 106 19.71 86.78 -13.66
C SER A 106 18.41 85.96 -13.64
N LEU A 107 17.37 86.47 -14.32
CA LEU A 107 16.06 85.85 -14.39
C LEU A 107 16.08 84.55 -15.22
N LYS A 108 16.88 84.49 -16.29
CA LYS A 108 17.10 83.25 -17.06
C LYS A 108 17.90 82.20 -16.28
N VAL A 109 18.87 82.62 -15.48
CA VAL A 109 19.61 81.71 -14.58
C VAL A 109 18.68 81.15 -13.51
N GLU A 110 17.89 81.99 -12.85
CA GLU A 110 16.90 81.53 -11.87
C GLU A 110 15.84 80.61 -12.50
N GLN A 111 15.47 80.85 -13.75
CA GLN A 111 14.56 79.97 -14.48
C GLN A 111 15.20 78.60 -14.76
N ALA A 112 16.44 78.56 -15.25
CA ALA A 112 17.17 77.31 -15.46
C ALA A 112 17.43 76.55 -14.14
N GLU A 113 17.77 77.25 -13.05
CA GLU A 113 17.91 76.67 -11.71
C GLU A 113 16.57 76.07 -11.24
N ARG A 114 15.45 76.77 -11.45
CA ARG A 114 14.11 76.26 -11.13
C ARG A 114 13.74 75.03 -11.96
N GLU A 115 14.02 75.04 -13.26
CA GLU A 115 13.72 73.92 -14.15
C GLU A 115 14.56 72.67 -13.80
N ILE A 116 15.86 72.84 -13.49
CA ILE A 116 16.72 71.75 -13.00
C ILE A 116 16.22 71.21 -11.65
N SER A 117 15.89 72.10 -10.70
CA SER A 117 15.33 71.70 -9.39
C SER A 117 14.02 70.93 -9.54
N THR A 118 13.12 71.42 -10.40
CA THR A 118 11.83 70.75 -10.68
C THR A 118 12.05 69.36 -11.32
N ALA A 119 13.02 69.23 -12.22
CA ALA A 119 13.36 67.95 -12.83
C ALA A 119 13.98 66.98 -11.81
N MET A 120 14.85 67.46 -10.91
CA MET A 120 15.41 66.64 -9.82
C MET A 120 14.34 66.18 -8.83
N GLU A 121 13.40 67.04 -8.46
CA GLU A 121 12.24 66.68 -7.62
C GLU A 121 11.34 65.65 -8.31
N ALA A 122 11.12 65.78 -9.62
CA ALA A 122 10.37 64.80 -10.41
C ALA A 122 11.07 63.43 -10.45
N ILE A 123 12.40 63.39 -10.61
CA ILE A 123 13.19 62.15 -10.55
C ILE A 123 13.13 61.54 -9.14
N SER A 124 13.32 62.34 -8.09
CA SER A 124 13.25 61.89 -6.70
C SER A 124 11.88 61.28 -6.37
N CYS A 125 10.80 61.93 -6.80
CA CYS A 125 9.44 61.40 -6.71
C CYS A 125 9.31 60.03 -7.41
N ARG A 126 9.84 59.89 -8.63
CA ARG A 126 9.79 58.62 -9.39
C ARG A 126 10.60 57.52 -8.69
N LYS A 127 11.79 57.81 -8.18
CA LYS A 127 12.60 56.86 -7.40
C LYS A 127 11.85 56.40 -6.14
N GLY A 128 11.24 57.33 -5.41
CA GLY A 128 10.40 57.00 -4.24
C GLY A 128 9.23 56.08 -4.58
N LYS A 129 8.54 56.32 -5.70
CA LYS A 129 7.48 55.42 -6.19
C LYS A 129 7.99 54.04 -6.59
N ILE A 130 9.15 53.96 -7.25
CA ILE A 130 9.74 52.69 -7.66
C ILE A 130 10.19 51.86 -6.43
N GLU A 131 10.76 52.51 -5.41
CA GLU A 131 11.09 51.81 -4.16
C GLU A 131 9.84 51.33 -3.43
N GLY A 132 8.75 52.11 -3.47
CA GLY A 132 7.43 51.67 -3.02
C GLY A 132 6.95 50.42 -3.74
N LEU A 133 7.08 50.38 -5.07
CA LEU A 133 6.74 49.21 -5.90
C LEU A 133 7.60 47.99 -5.57
N LYS A 134 8.91 48.17 -5.37
CA LYS A 134 9.83 47.10 -4.97
C LYS A 134 9.42 46.47 -3.64
N ASN A 135 9.05 47.30 -2.66
CA ASN A 135 8.57 46.83 -1.35
C ASN A 135 7.24 46.08 -1.48
N GLU A 136 6.32 46.57 -2.32
CA GLU A 136 5.05 45.89 -2.57
C GLU A 136 5.25 44.55 -3.30
N LEU A 137 6.15 44.50 -4.27
CA LEU A 137 6.49 43.28 -4.99
C LEU A 137 7.13 42.23 -4.07
N SER A 138 8.04 42.65 -3.19
CA SER A 138 8.63 41.78 -2.16
C SER A 138 7.58 41.22 -1.18
N CYS A 139 6.64 42.06 -0.73
CA CYS A 139 5.51 41.64 0.08
C CYS A 139 4.63 40.63 -0.67
N LEU A 140 4.33 40.86 -1.95
CA LEU A 140 3.54 39.93 -2.76
C LEU A 140 4.24 38.58 -2.95
N THR A 141 5.56 38.57 -3.14
CA THR A 141 6.37 37.34 -3.18
C THR A 141 6.30 36.58 -1.84
N GLN A 142 6.30 37.27 -0.71
CA GLN A 142 6.11 36.63 0.61
C GLN A 142 4.70 36.05 0.78
N GLU A 143 3.65 36.76 0.35
CA GLU A 143 2.27 36.25 0.37
C GLU A 143 2.12 34.99 -0.50
N ALA A 144 2.69 35.02 -1.70
CA ALA A 144 2.76 33.90 -2.62
C ALA A 144 3.48 32.68 -2.01
N ASN A 145 4.64 32.91 -1.37
CA ASN A 145 5.40 31.86 -0.69
C ASN A 145 4.64 31.27 0.51
N MET A 146 3.95 32.08 1.31
CA MET A 146 3.09 31.58 2.39
C MET A 146 1.93 30.74 1.85
N LEU A 147 1.30 31.17 0.76
CA LEU A 147 0.22 30.41 0.12
C LEU A 147 0.73 29.04 -0.36
N ALA A 148 1.92 29.00 -0.97
CA ALA A 148 2.58 27.75 -1.36
C ALA A 148 2.90 26.86 -0.14
N GLN A 149 3.38 27.43 0.97
CA GLN A 149 3.62 26.68 2.22
C GLN A 149 2.33 26.08 2.80
N GLN A 150 1.22 26.82 2.76
CA GLN A 150 -0.08 26.29 3.20
C GLN A 150 -0.55 25.12 2.35
N VAL A 151 -0.39 25.21 1.03
CA VAL A 151 -0.66 24.07 0.15
C VAL A 151 0.27 22.89 0.46
N GLY A 152 1.53 23.15 0.81
CA GLY A 152 2.44 22.11 1.30
C GLY A 152 1.97 21.41 2.59
N THR A 153 1.32 22.14 3.50
CA THR A 153 0.75 21.52 4.72
C THR A 153 -0.49 20.68 4.41
N LEU A 154 -1.32 21.14 3.47
CA LEU A 154 -2.43 20.36 2.92
C LEU A 154 -1.93 19.09 2.20
N GLN A 155 -0.78 19.16 1.53
CA GLN A 155 -0.19 18.00 0.88
C GLN A 155 0.08 16.85 1.86
N SER A 156 0.65 17.15 3.04
CA SER A 156 0.85 16.13 4.07
C SER A 156 -0.46 15.45 4.49
N SER A 157 -1.51 16.23 4.71
CA SER A 157 -2.84 15.70 5.05
C SER A 157 -3.43 14.85 3.92
N TYR A 158 -3.26 15.27 2.67
CA TYR A 158 -3.71 14.56 1.48
C TYR A 158 -3.04 13.19 1.36
N VAL A 159 -1.71 13.18 1.47
CA VAL A 159 -0.85 12.00 1.43
C VAL A 159 -1.23 11.02 2.55
N GLN A 160 -1.36 11.49 3.79
CA GLN A 160 -1.72 10.64 4.93
C GLN A 160 -3.11 10.01 4.78
N ASN A 161 -4.09 10.76 4.28
CA ASN A 161 -5.44 10.24 4.09
C ASN A 161 -5.49 9.18 2.97
N ILE A 162 -4.82 9.42 1.84
CA ILE A 162 -4.71 8.40 0.78
C ILE A 162 -3.98 7.15 1.27
N GLN A 163 -2.86 7.30 2.02
CA GLN A 163 -2.15 6.16 2.59
C GLN A 163 -3.04 5.33 3.53
N ARG A 164 -3.84 6.00 4.37
CA ARG A 164 -4.78 5.31 5.27
C ARG A 164 -5.82 4.52 4.47
N GLN A 165 -6.39 5.12 3.42
CA GLN A 165 -7.35 4.43 2.55
C GLN A 165 -6.73 3.22 1.84
N GLN A 166 -5.49 3.36 1.34
CA GLN A 166 -4.74 2.26 0.75
C GLN A 166 -4.48 1.12 1.75
N GLN A 167 -4.11 1.45 3.00
CA GLN A 167 -3.94 0.47 4.07
C GLN A 167 -5.26 -0.25 4.39
N ASP A 168 -6.38 0.46 4.42
CA ASP A 168 -7.70 -0.15 4.65
C ASP A 168 -8.12 -1.07 3.51
N VAL A 169 -7.88 -0.68 2.25
CA VAL A 169 -8.15 -1.55 1.08
C VAL A 169 -7.22 -2.76 1.06
N ALA A 170 -5.96 -2.63 1.50
CA ALA A 170 -5.06 -3.76 1.66
C ALA A 170 -5.58 -4.76 2.71
N LYS A 171 -6.08 -4.28 3.85
CA LYS A 171 -6.73 -5.14 4.87
C LYS A 171 -7.96 -5.84 4.31
N LEU A 172 -8.83 -5.13 3.59
CA LEU A 172 -10.01 -5.71 2.96
C LEU A 172 -9.63 -6.77 1.92
N THR A 173 -8.56 -6.56 1.17
CA THR A 173 -8.02 -7.54 0.22
C THR A 173 -7.51 -8.78 0.93
N ALA A 174 -6.77 -8.63 2.03
CA ALA A 174 -6.32 -9.78 2.84
C ALA A 174 -7.50 -10.59 3.40
N ILE A 175 -8.57 -9.93 3.86
CA ILE A 175 -9.81 -10.59 4.30
C ILE A 175 -10.48 -11.33 3.12
N GLU A 176 -10.57 -10.69 1.96
CA GLU A 176 -11.13 -11.26 0.73
C GLU A 176 -10.37 -12.54 0.33
N ASP A 177 -9.04 -12.48 0.28
CA ASP A 177 -8.18 -13.62 -0.06
C ASP A 177 -8.28 -14.75 0.96
N ASN A 178 -8.41 -14.40 2.25
CA ASN A 178 -8.64 -15.39 3.30
C ASN A 178 -9.98 -16.12 3.10
N ARG A 179 -11.07 -15.39 2.76
CA ARG A 179 -12.36 -16.01 2.46
C ARG A 179 -12.33 -16.84 1.17
N LYS A 180 -11.58 -16.42 0.15
CA LYS A 180 -11.35 -17.24 -1.07
C LYS A 180 -10.64 -18.55 -0.74
N ALA A 181 -9.59 -18.51 0.09
CA ALA A 181 -8.86 -19.70 0.51
C ALA A 181 -9.77 -20.67 1.30
N GLN A 182 -10.56 -20.16 2.24
CA GLN A 182 -11.52 -20.97 2.99
C GLN A 182 -12.60 -21.57 2.11
N PHE A 183 -13.12 -20.81 1.14
CA PHE A 183 -14.12 -21.31 0.19
C PHE A 183 -13.55 -22.45 -0.65
N LYS A 184 -12.31 -22.29 -1.13
CA LYS A 184 -11.58 -23.31 -1.88
C LYS A 184 -11.37 -24.58 -1.05
N ASP A 185 -10.80 -24.48 0.15
CA ASP A 185 -10.55 -25.64 1.04
C ASP A 185 -11.87 -26.36 1.41
N THR A 186 -12.94 -25.60 1.66
CA THR A 186 -14.27 -26.18 1.93
C THR A 186 -14.81 -26.93 0.71
N SER A 187 -14.66 -26.36 -0.48
CA SER A 187 -15.10 -26.98 -1.73
C SER A 187 -14.30 -28.26 -2.02
N GLU A 188 -12.98 -28.21 -1.91
CA GLU A 188 -12.08 -29.34 -2.16
C GLU A 188 -12.37 -30.50 -1.20
N LYS A 189 -12.63 -30.23 0.09
CA LYS A 189 -13.03 -31.29 1.02
C LYS A 189 -14.40 -31.88 0.72
N LEU A 190 -15.36 -31.06 0.27
CA LEU A 190 -16.70 -31.54 -0.08
C LEU A 190 -16.71 -32.39 -1.36
N THR A 191 -16.10 -31.89 -2.43
CA THR A 191 -16.19 -32.48 -3.78
C THR A 191 -14.98 -33.34 -4.15
N GLY A 192 -13.85 -33.17 -3.49
CA GLY A 192 -12.57 -33.77 -3.81
C GLY A 192 -11.64 -32.78 -4.51
N GLU A 193 -10.33 -32.98 -4.35
CA GLU A 193 -9.32 -32.28 -5.13
C GLU A 193 -9.25 -32.90 -6.53
N GLY A 194 -9.56 -32.12 -7.57
CA GLY A 194 -9.49 -32.59 -8.96
C GLY A 194 -8.09 -33.03 -9.40
N VAL A 195 -7.04 -32.70 -8.64
CA VAL A 195 -5.64 -32.99 -8.99
C VAL A 195 -5.05 -34.19 -8.24
N SER A 196 -5.35 -34.38 -6.95
CA SER A 196 -4.85 -35.53 -6.17
C SER A 196 -5.70 -36.80 -6.34
N GLY A 197 -6.89 -36.68 -6.95
CA GLY A 197 -7.79 -37.80 -7.21
C GLY A 197 -8.49 -38.34 -5.96
N GLY A 198 -8.30 -37.71 -4.80
CA GLY A 198 -8.99 -38.07 -3.57
C GLY A 198 -10.49 -37.78 -3.67
N LYS A 199 -11.33 -38.75 -3.30
CA LYS A 199 -12.79 -38.56 -3.21
C LYS A 199 -13.09 -37.55 -2.10
N GLY A 200 -13.84 -36.50 -2.41
CA GLY A 200 -14.40 -35.62 -1.38
C GLY A 200 -15.43 -36.32 -0.51
N LEU A 201 -15.87 -35.67 0.57
CA LEU A 201 -16.85 -36.23 1.51
C LEU A 201 -18.14 -36.68 0.81
N LEU A 202 -18.59 -35.97 -0.24
CA LEU A 202 -19.77 -36.36 -1.01
C LEU A 202 -19.58 -37.69 -1.75
N GLY A 203 -18.42 -37.88 -2.40
CA GLY A 203 -18.09 -39.13 -3.10
C GLY A 203 -17.91 -40.29 -2.12
N LEU A 204 -17.25 -40.05 -0.98
CA LEU A 204 -17.12 -41.02 0.10
C LEU A 204 -18.49 -41.44 0.66
N ARG A 205 -19.44 -40.51 0.80
CA ARG A 205 -20.81 -40.81 1.25
C ARG A 205 -21.53 -41.74 0.27
N GLU A 206 -21.46 -41.45 -1.03
CA GLU A 206 -22.11 -42.27 -2.06
C GLU A 206 -21.54 -43.69 -2.10
N GLU A 207 -20.21 -43.82 -2.04
CA GLU A 207 -19.55 -45.12 -1.98
C GLU A 207 -19.90 -45.89 -0.71
N MET A 208 -19.94 -45.21 0.44
CA MET A 208 -20.31 -45.81 1.71
C MET A 208 -21.76 -46.28 1.72
N GLN A 209 -22.70 -45.47 1.20
CA GLN A 209 -24.10 -45.85 1.04
C GLN A 209 -24.27 -47.05 0.11
N LYS A 210 -23.61 -47.05 -1.05
CA LYS A 210 -23.63 -48.15 -2.01
C LYS A 210 -23.11 -49.44 -1.38
N THR A 211 -22.03 -49.33 -0.60
CA THR A 211 -21.41 -50.46 0.08
C THR A 211 -22.32 -51.01 1.17
N ILE A 212 -22.86 -50.15 2.05
CA ILE A 212 -23.81 -50.52 3.11
C ILE A 212 -25.03 -51.23 2.53
N ALA A 213 -25.58 -50.75 1.40
CA ALA A 213 -26.73 -51.38 0.74
C ALA A 213 -26.44 -52.81 0.23
N GLY A 214 -25.18 -53.14 -0.05
CA GLY A 214 -24.75 -54.47 -0.49
C GLY A 214 -24.53 -55.48 0.65
N ILE A 215 -24.18 -55.01 1.85
CA ILE A 215 -23.87 -55.88 3.01
C ILE A 215 -24.99 -56.88 3.34
N PRO A 216 -26.29 -56.51 3.38
CA PRO A 216 -27.36 -57.46 3.75
C PRO A 216 -27.42 -58.69 2.85
N LYS A 217 -27.21 -58.51 1.54
CA LYS A 217 -27.20 -59.60 0.57
C LYS A 217 -26.03 -60.55 0.85
N GLN A 218 -24.84 -60.01 1.12
CA GLN A 218 -23.66 -60.82 1.42
C GLN A 218 -23.78 -61.57 2.75
N ILE A 219 -24.38 -60.95 3.79
CA ILE A 219 -24.70 -61.64 5.05
C ILE A 219 -25.61 -62.84 4.77
N GLN A 220 -26.62 -62.67 3.91
CA GLN A 220 -27.55 -63.73 3.53
C GLN A 220 -26.83 -64.86 2.78
N GLU A 221 -25.97 -64.53 1.81
CA GLU A 221 -25.16 -65.51 1.07
C GLU A 221 -24.27 -66.35 2.00
N VAL A 222 -23.65 -65.73 3.02
CA VAL A 222 -22.85 -66.46 4.03
C VAL A 222 -23.71 -67.37 4.91
N LYS A 223 -24.89 -66.91 5.34
CA LYS A 223 -25.84 -67.72 6.12
C LYS A 223 -26.36 -68.92 5.33
N GLU A 224 -26.68 -68.73 4.06
CA GLU A 224 -27.11 -69.82 3.16
C GLU A 224 -25.99 -70.82 2.92
N ALA A 225 -24.75 -70.36 2.69
CA ALA A 225 -23.60 -71.23 2.58
C ALA A 225 -23.36 -72.05 3.86
N GLN A 226 -23.53 -71.44 5.03
CA GLN A 226 -23.44 -72.14 6.32
C GLN A 226 -24.52 -73.22 6.45
N LEU A 227 -25.79 -72.89 6.19
CA LEU A 227 -26.89 -73.85 6.27
C LEU A 227 -26.70 -75.02 5.30
N ASP A 228 -26.19 -74.76 4.10
CA ASP A 228 -25.87 -75.82 3.14
C ASP A 228 -24.74 -76.72 3.64
N MET A 229 -23.67 -76.15 4.22
CA MET A 229 -22.59 -76.94 4.82
C MET A 229 -23.08 -77.78 6.01
N GLU A 230 -24.00 -77.28 6.83
CA GLU A 230 -24.62 -78.04 7.92
C GLU A 230 -25.46 -79.20 7.40
N ARG A 231 -26.23 -78.99 6.33
CA ARG A 231 -26.97 -80.07 5.64
C ARG A 231 -26.03 -81.12 5.06
N GLN A 232 -24.93 -80.71 4.43
CA GLN A 232 -23.92 -81.63 3.89
C GLN A 232 -23.19 -82.42 4.99
N ARG A 233 -22.88 -81.79 6.12
CA ARG A 233 -22.29 -82.47 7.29
C ARG A 233 -23.24 -83.53 7.84
N LYS A 234 -24.52 -83.17 8.00
CA LYS A 234 -25.55 -84.12 8.44
C LYS A 234 -25.68 -85.30 7.46
N ALA A 235 -25.77 -85.03 6.16
CA ALA A 235 -25.82 -86.09 5.15
C ALA A 235 -24.57 -86.99 5.17
N LEU A 236 -23.38 -86.42 5.39
CA LEU A 236 -22.14 -87.19 5.53
C LEU A 236 -22.12 -88.09 6.78
N ASP A 237 -22.71 -87.63 7.88
CA ASP A 237 -22.86 -88.44 9.10
C ASP A 237 -23.86 -89.58 8.88
N GLU A 238 -25.02 -89.31 8.26
CA GLU A 238 -26.00 -90.32 7.86
C GLU A 238 -25.39 -91.36 6.89
N MET A 239 -24.60 -90.92 5.88
CA MET A 239 -23.87 -91.82 4.97
C MET A 239 -22.85 -92.71 5.71
N ALA A 240 -22.16 -92.15 6.70
CA ALA A 240 -21.17 -92.90 7.48
C ALA A 240 -21.84 -93.95 8.37
N GLU A 241 -22.96 -93.60 9.02
CA GLU A 241 -23.76 -94.55 9.80
C GLU A 241 -24.29 -95.68 8.93
N ALA A 242 -24.89 -95.37 7.78
CA ALA A 242 -25.34 -96.38 6.82
C ALA A 242 -24.19 -97.31 6.37
N ARG A 243 -23.01 -96.73 6.09
CA ARG A 243 -21.80 -97.49 5.72
C ARG A 243 -21.34 -98.43 6.84
N VAL A 244 -21.47 -98.03 8.11
CA VAL A 244 -21.15 -98.91 9.25
C VAL A 244 -22.07 -100.12 9.25
N VAL A 245 -23.37 -99.96 9.07
CA VAL A 245 -24.31 -101.09 9.07
C VAL A 245 -24.04 -102.04 7.90
N VAL A 246 -23.82 -101.52 6.70
CA VAL A 246 -23.49 -102.31 5.51
C VAL A 246 -22.22 -103.16 5.72
N LEU A 247 -21.17 -102.55 6.28
CA LEU A 247 -19.94 -103.26 6.59
C LEU A 247 -20.12 -104.26 7.74
N ALA A 248 -20.98 -103.99 8.71
CA ALA A 248 -21.30 -104.90 9.80
C ALA A 248 -22.03 -106.15 9.28
N ASN A 249 -23.01 -105.99 8.40
CA ASN A 249 -23.70 -107.10 7.73
C ASN A 249 -22.75 -107.90 6.84
N THR A 250 -21.90 -107.22 6.07
CA THR A 250 -20.84 -107.88 5.29
C THR A 250 -19.89 -108.67 6.18
N CYS A 251 -19.52 -108.11 7.33
CA CYS A 251 -18.68 -108.76 8.33
C CYS A 251 -19.32 -110.01 8.93
N PHE A 252 -20.62 -110.00 9.18
CA PHE A 252 -21.38 -111.14 9.71
C PHE A 252 -21.48 -112.29 8.69
N ASN A 253 -21.59 -111.93 7.41
CA ASN A 253 -21.71 -112.86 6.28
C ASN A 253 -20.36 -113.27 5.65
N LYS A 254 -19.24 -112.69 6.07
CA LYS A 254 -17.90 -113.05 5.56
C LYS A 254 -17.32 -114.26 6.31
N PRO A 255 -16.74 -115.26 5.62
CA PRO A 255 -16.11 -116.41 6.27
C PRO A 255 -15.05 -115.98 7.31
N ARG A 256 -15.11 -116.59 8.50
CA ARG A 256 -14.21 -116.35 9.64
C ARG A 256 -13.67 -117.69 10.14
N ALA A 257 -12.76 -117.69 11.12
CA ALA A 257 -12.20 -118.92 11.70
C ALA A 257 -13.22 -119.81 12.47
N LEU A 258 -14.52 -119.57 12.28
CA LEU A 258 -15.60 -120.41 12.79
C LEU A 258 -15.69 -121.66 11.92
N LYS A 259 -15.89 -122.82 12.53
CA LYS A 259 -16.03 -124.10 11.82
C LYS A 259 -17.25 -124.82 12.34
N CYS A 260 -18.14 -125.25 11.46
CA CYS A 260 -19.34 -125.98 11.90
C CYS A 260 -19.04 -127.40 12.38
N VAL A 261 -18.06 -128.06 11.76
CA VAL A 261 -17.57 -129.38 12.17
C VAL A 261 -16.08 -129.29 12.50
N PRO A 262 -15.56 -130.11 13.42
CA PRO A 262 -14.12 -130.22 13.65
C PRO A 262 -13.40 -130.46 12.32
N ASN A 263 -12.34 -129.67 12.05
CA ASN A 263 -11.57 -129.69 10.79
C ASN A 263 -12.32 -129.30 9.50
N GLY A 264 -13.57 -128.81 9.59
CA GLY A 264 -14.30 -128.29 8.44
C GLY A 264 -13.73 -126.97 7.88
N PRO A 265 -14.18 -126.57 6.67
CA PRO A 265 -13.82 -125.27 6.12
C PRO A 265 -14.31 -124.13 7.03
N PRO A 266 -13.61 -122.98 7.05
CA PRO A 266 -14.07 -121.78 7.74
C PRO A 266 -15.41 -121.32 7.17
N VAL A 267 -16.38 -121.02 8.02
CA VAL A 267 -17.72 -120.52 7.68
C VAL A 267 -17.93 -119.11 8.24
N ASN A 268 -18.91 -118.38 7.73
CA ASN A 268 -19.26 -117.07 8.29
C ASN A 268 -20.08 -117.22 9.59
N ALA A 269 -20.34 -116.11 10.31
CA ALA A 269 -21.06 -116.17 11.58
C ALA A 269 -22.51 -116.64 11.41
N ARG A 270 -23.14 -116.26 10.30
CA ARG A 270 -24.48 -116.68 9.90
C ARG A 270 -24.57 -118.19 9.65
N GLU A 271 -23.71 -118.73 8.79
CA GLU A 271 -23.60 -120.16 8.49
C GLU A 271 -23.22 -120.96 9.72
N TYR A 272 -22.32 -120.44 10.55
CA TYR A 272 -21.95 -121.07 11.81
C TYR A 272 -23.16 -121.21 12.73
N VAL A 273 -23.93 -120.14 12.96
CA VAL A 273 -25.08 -120.20 13.86
C VAL A 273 -26.17 -121.12 13.30
N LEU A 274 -26.46 -121.07 12.00
CA LEU A 274 -27.42 -121.96 11.34
C LEU A 274 -27.00 -123.43 11.41
N CYS A 275 -25.71 -123.70 11.19
CA CYS A 275 -25.18 -125.05 11.17
C CYS A 275 -25.08 -125.66 12.58
N ARG A 276 -24.64 -124.87 13.58
CA ARG A 276 -24.67 -125.28 15.00
C ARG A 276 -26.09 -125.48 15.50
N TYR A 277 -27.01 -124.59 15.14
CA TYR A 277 -28.42 -124.74 15.48
C TYR A 277 -29.00 -126.02 14.89
N ARG A 278 -28.75 -126.31 13.60
CA ARG A 278 -29.17 -127.56 12.95
C ARG A 278 -28.58 -128.80 13.62
N GLN A 279 -27.30 -128.80 13.98
CA GLN A 279 -26.67 -129.90 14.73
C GLN A 279 -27.35 -130.13 16.08
N ASN A 280 -27.66 -129.05 16.82
CA ASN A 280 -28.26 -129.16 18.15
C ASN A 280 -29.75 -129.52 18.14
N GLN A 281 -30.48 -129.24 17.06
CA GLN A 281 -31.84 -129.74 16.88
C GLN A 281 -31.89 -131.27 16.70
N LYS A 282 -30.78 -131.89 16.28
CA LYS A 282 -30.66 -133.36 16.22
C LYS A 282 -30.35 -133.99 17.57
N LEU A 283 -29.97 -133.21 18.59
CA LEU A 283 -29.72 -133.75 19.93
C LEU A 283 -31.06 -134.07 20.60
N GLY A 284 -31.24 -135.33 21.01
CA GLY A 284 -32.35 -135.73 21.86
C GLY A 284 -32.24 -135.15 23.27
N PRO A 285 -33.29 -135.32 24.11
CA PRO A 285 -33.29 -134.86 25.50
C PRO A 285 -32.12 -135.38 26.34
N THR A 286 -31.55 -136.53 25.96
CA THR A 286 -30.39 -137.18 26.59
C THR A 286 -29.04 -136.71 26.04
N GLY A 287 -29.01 -135.76 25.10
CA GLY A 287 -27.78 -135.28 24.46
C GLY A 287 -27.22 -136.21 23.37
N VAL A 288 -27.92 -137.31 23.04
CA VAL A 288 -27.52 -138.23 21.96
C VAL A 288 -28.08 -137.75 20.62
N ILE A 289 -27.28 -137.84 19.56
CA ILE A 289 -27.70 -137.49 18.19
C ILE A 289 -28.79 -138.46 17.74
N ARG A 290 -29.95 -137.92 17.35
CA ARG A 290 -31.02 -138.66 16.68
C ARG A 290 -30.69 -138.77 15.21
N GLU A 291 -30.39 -139.97 14.75
CA GLU A 291 -30.17 -140.27 13.34
C GLU A 291 -31.51 -140.67 12.69
N GLY A 292 -31.92 -139.96 11.63
CA GLY A 292 -33.14 -140.28 10.89
C GLY A 292 -33.67 -139.12 10.03
N ALA A 293 -34.26 -139.43 8.88
CA ALA A 293 -34.73 -138.45 7.91
C ALA A 293 -35.73 -137.42 8.50
N LEU A 294 -36.57 -137.84 9.45
CA LEU A 294 -37.53 -136.96 10.11
C LEU A 294 -36.86 -135.92 11.03
N ALA A 295 -35.85 -136.33 11.81
CA ALA A 295 -35.08 -135.43 12.67
C ALA A 295 -34.29 -134.42 11.83
N ASP A 296 -33.75 -134.86 10.69
CA ASP A 296 -33.05 -134.03 9.73
C ASP A 296 -33.97 -133.00 9.06
N ALA A 297 -35.18 -133.41 8.67
CA ALA A 297 -36.18 -132.51 8.11
C ALA A 297 -36.64 -131.45 9.13
N GLN A 298 -36.90 -131.83 10.39
CA GLN A 298 -37.28 -130.90 11.45
C GLN A 298 -36.16 -129.91 11.78
N ALA A 299 -34.92 -130.39 11.92
CA ALA A 299 -33.76 -129.55 12.15
C ALA A 299 -33.52 -128.56 11.00
N THR A 300 -33.76 -128.99 9.76
CA THR A 300 -33.65 -128.12 8.57
C THR A 300 -34.75 -127.07 8.54
N SER A 301 -36.00 -127.44 8.80
CA SER A 301 -37.14 -126.51 8.85
C SER A 301 -36.94 -125.40 9.88
N LYS A 302 -36.55 -125.75 11.12
CA LYS A 302 -36.30 -124.73 12.15
C LYS A 302 -35.07 -123.88 11.88
N ALA A 303 -34.03 -124.46 11.26
CA ALA A 303 -32.89 -123.67 10.80
C ALA A 303 -33.30 -122.67 9.71
N GLN A 304 -34.27 -123.02 8.85
CA GLN A 304 -34.83 -122.09 7.87
C GLN A 304 -35.58 -120.93 8.53
N GLU A 305 -36.34 -121.17 9.60
CA GLU A 305 -37.00 -120.12 10.38
C GLU A 305 -35.98 -119.14 10.99
N LEU A 306 -34.89 -119.66 11.57
CA LEU A 306 -33.79 -118.83 12.06
C LEU A 306 -33.13 -118.06 10.92
N GLU A 307 -32.93 -118.69 9.77
CA GLU A 307 -32.38 -118.04 8.58
C GLU A 307 -33.27 -116.88 8.10
N ASN A 308 -34.59 -117.06 8.14
CA ASN A 308 -35.54 -116.02 7.76
C ASN A 308 -35.43 -114.79 8.69
N ILE A 309 -35.18 -114.99 9.99
CA ILE A 309 -34.94 -113.88 10.93
C ILE A 309 -33.61 -113.21 10.64
N LEU A 310 -32.54 -113.97 10.36
CA LEU A 310 -31.25 -113.40 9.99
C LEU A 310 -31.30 -112.64 8.64
N ASN A 311 -32.15 -113.09 7.72
CA ASN A 311 -32.48 -112.36 6.50
C ASN A 311 -33.24 -111.06 6.81
N ALA A 312 -34.28 -111.12 7.64
CA ALA A 312 -35.05 -109.95 8.04
C ALA A 312 -34.17 -108.87 8.70
N ILE A 313 -33.23 -109.27 9.57
CA ILE A 313 -32.22 -108.36 10.16
C ILE A 313 -31.39 -107.68 9.07
N SER A 314 -30.98 -108.43 8.04
CA SER A 314 -30.19 -107.90 6.93
C SER A 314 -31.02 -106.99 6.00
N GLU A 315 -32.31 -107.29 5.81
CA GLU A 315 -33.25 -106.55 4.96
C GLU A 315 -33.73 -105.24 5.61
N ASP A 316 -33.89 -105.22 6.94
CA ASP A 316 -34.26 -104.03 7.73
C ASP A 316 -33.07 -103.08 7.99
N SER A 317 -31.87 -103.48 7.57
CA SER A 317 -30.66 -102.66 7.60
C SER A 317 -30.55 -101.77 6.32
N PRO A 318 -29.79 -100.66 6.34
CA PRO A 318 -29.50 -99.88 5.15
C PRO A 318 -28.87 -100.76 4.06
N ALA A 319 -29.36 -100.61 2.83
CA ALA A 319 -28.77 -101.26 1.67
C ALA A 319 -27.39 -100.65 1.34
N ASP A 320 -26.51 -101.45 0.72
CA ASP A 320 -25.22 -100.93 0.24
C ASP A 320 -25.45 -100.00 -0.95
N LEU A 321 -25.37 -98.69 -0.70
CA LEU A 321 -25.48 -97.67 -1.74
C LEU A 321 -24.42 -97.82 -2.84
N GLY A 322 -23.31 -98.52 -2.58
CA GLY A 322 -22.29 -98.83 -3.58
C GLY A 322 -22.74 -99.85 -4.64
N THR A 323 -23.89 -100.51 -4.44
CA THR A 323 -24.46 -101.47 -5.39
C THR A 323 -25.50 -100.86 -6.34
N ALA A 324 -25.93 -99.61 -6.08
CA ALA A 324 -26.88 -98.90 -6.92
C ALA A 324 -26.24 -98.54 -8.27
N LYS A 325 -26.93 -98.82 -9.37
CA LYS A 325 -26.46 -98.58 -10.74
C LYS A 325 -26.88 -97.22 -11.29
N SER A 326 -27.83 -96.55 -10.64
CA SER A 326 -28.32 -95.23 -11.03
C SER A 326 -28.59 -94.33 -9.82
N GLN A 327 -28.64 -93.01 -10.05
CA GLN A 327 -28.94 -92.01 -9.04
C GLN A 327 -30.38 -92.14 -8.50
N GLU A 328 -31.31 -92.61 -9.32
CA GLU A 328 -32.70 -92.92 -8.93
C GLU A 328 -32.76 -94.14 -7.99
N GLU A 329 -31.93 -95.16 -8.24
CA GLU A 329 -31.82 -96.33 -7.38
C GLU A 329 -31.22 -95.94 -6.01
N VAL A 330 -30.18 -95.08 -5.99
CA VAL A 330 -29.64 -94.50 -4.75
C VAL A 330 -30.72 -93.78 -3.95
N GLN A 331 -31.57 -92.98 -4.60
CA GLN A 331 -32.63 -92.24 -3.92
C GLN A 331 -33.75 -93.16 -3.42
N SER A 332 -34.08 -94.21 -4.17
CA SER A 332 -35.04 -95.23 -3.72
C SER A 332 -34.53 -96.05 -2.52
N LEU A 333 -33.24 -96.42 -2.51
CA LEU A 333 -32.60 -97.15 -1.41
C LEU A 333 -32.43 -96.27 -0.17
N SER A 334 -32.15 -94.98 -0.36
CA SER A 334 -32.07 -93.99 0.72
C SER A 334 -33.41 -93.71 1.38
N ASN A 335 -34.53 -93.92 0.68
CA ASN A 335 -35.89 -93.70 1.20
C ASN A 335 -36.49 -94.94 1.90
N ARG A 336 -35.80 -96.09 1.90
CA ARG A 336 -36.29 -97.27 2.61
C ARG A 336 -36.22 -97.03 4.13
N PRO A 337 -37.29 -97.30 4.89
CA PRO A 337 -37.26 -97.13 6.34
C PRO A 337 -36.26 -98.09 6.96
N VAL A 338 -35.21 -97.55 7.58
CA VAL A 338 -34.19 -98.33 8.27
C VAL A 338 -34.65 -98.58 9.71
N LYS A 339 -34.66 -99.84 10.14
CA LYS A 339 -34.99 -100.21 11.53
C LYS A 339 -33.79 -100.68 12.35
N ILE A 340 -32.66 -100.99 11.70
CA ILE A 340 -31.44 -101.46 12.37
C ILE A 340 -30.25 -100.56 12.00
N LEU A 341 -29.72 -99.84 12.99
CA LEU A 341 -28.49 -99.04 12.87
C LEU A 341 -27.36 -99.53 13.80
N SER A 342 -27.69 -100.37 14.77
CA SER A 342 -26.78 -100.85 15.82
C SER A 342 -27.09 -102.29 16.26
N ALA A 343 -26.22 -102.87 17.09
CA ALA A 343 -26.48 -104.17 17.70
C ALA A 343 -27.63 -104.09 18.73
N GLU A 344 -27.81 -102.94 19.36
CA GLU A 344 -28.87 -102.64 20.30
C GLU A 344 -30.24 -102.59 19.61
N ASP A 345 -30.31 -102.12 18.37
CA ASP A 345 -31.54 -102.17 17.57
C ASP A 345 -31.92 -103.62 17.24
N ILE A 346 -30.94 -104.48 16.93
CA ILE A 346 -31.17 -105.92 16.72
C ILE A 346 -31.70 -106.57 18.00
N GLN A 347 -31.08 -106.27 19.15
CA GLN A 347 -31.56 -106.76 20.45
C GLN A 347 -33.00 -106.31 20.73
N THR A 348 -33.36 -105.08 20.35
CA THR A 348 -34.67 -104.48 20.60
C THR A 348 -35.75 -105.06 19.67
N HIS A 349 -35.47 -105.14 18.37
CA HIS A 349 -36.45 -105.57 17.36
C HIS A 349 -36.53 -107.08 17.19
N TYR A 350 -35.40 -107.77 17.31
CA TYR A 350 -35.26 -109.20 17.00
C TYR A 350 -34.81 -110.05 18.20
N GLY A 351 -34.38 -109.45 19.31
CA GLY A 351 -33.81 -110.19 20.45
C GLY A 351 -34.76 -111.21 21.07
N ALA A 352 -36.05 -110.89 21.17
CA ALA A 352 -37.07 -111.83 21.67
C ALA A 352 -37.31 -112.99 20.70
N GLN A 353 -37.36 -112.71 19.39
CA GLN A 353 -37.50 -113.74 18.36
C GLN A 353 -36.28 -114.66 18.34
N LEU A 354 -35.07 -114.10 18.37
CA LEU A 354 -33.81 -114.85 18.45
C LEU A 354 -33.71 -115.68 19.75
N ALA A 355 -34.19 -115.17 20.88
CA ALA A 355 -34.21 -115.90 22.15
C ALA A 355 -35.16 -117.11 22.09
N GLY A 356 -36.20 -117.08 21.25
CA GLY A 356 -37.05 -118.23 20.96
C GLY A 356 -36.30 -119.43 20.34
N PHE A 357 -35.11 -119.21 19.77
CA PHE A 357 -34.24 -120.26 19.25
C PHE A 357 -33.20 -120.75 20.26
N ASN A 358 -33.20 -120.24 21.50
CA ASN A 358 -32.31 -120.72 22.55
C ASN A 358 -32.75 -122.11 23.03
N GLY A 359 -31.81 -123.04 23.19
CA GLY A 359 -32.12 -124.41 23.61
C GLY A 359 -30.98 -125.40 23.37
N ASN A 360 -31.04 -126.55 24.03
CA ASN A 360 -30.06 -127.64 23.93
C ASN A 360 -28.60 -127.15 24.10
N GLY A 361 -28.36 -126.20 25.01
CA GLY A 361 -27.03 -125.64 25.29
C GLY A 361 -26.50 -124.59 24.29
N LEU A 362 -27.32 -124.12 23.34
CA LEU A 362 -26.98 -122.96 22.49
C LEU A 362 -27.79 -121.73 22.90
N ASP A 363 -27.08 -120.62 23.07
CA ASP A 363 -27.65 -119.28 23.19
C ASP A 363 -27.48 -118.55 21.86
N ILE A 364 -28.48 -118.70 20.99
CA ILE A 364 -28.50 -118.13 19.63
C ILE A 364 -28.59 -116.61 19.70
N SER A 365 -29.45 -116.09 20.57
CA SER A 365 -29.63 -114.64 20.74
C SER A 365 -28.32 -113.96 21.16
N SER A 366 -27.68 -114.44 22.24
CA SER A 366 -26.41 -113.88 22.68
C SER A 366 -25.30 -114.04 21.64
N PHE A 367 -25.26 -115.16 20.92
CA PHE A 367 -24.26 -115.36 19.87
C PHE A 367 -24.43 -114.33 18.74
N VAL A 368 -25.64 -114.20 18.18
CA VAL A 368 -25.93 -113.29 17.06
C VAL A 368 -25.63 -111.84 17.48
N ILE A 369 -26.07 -111.43 18.66
CA ILE A 369 -25.92 -110.05 19.14
C ILE A 369 -24.46 -109.73 19.44
N ASN A 370 -23.70 -110.64 20.06
CA ASN A 370 -22.27 -110.44 20.30
C ASN A 370 -21.45 -110.45 18.99
N ALA A 371 -21.79 -111.33 18.05
CA ALA A 371 -21.15 -111.37 16.74
C ALA A 371 -21.43 -110.09 15.94
N MET A 372 -22.68 -109.61 15.93
CA MET A 372 -23.06 -108.35 15.31
C MET A 372 -22.41 -107.15 16.00
N ARG A 373 -22.40 -107.07 17.34
CA ARG A 373 -21.70 -106.01 18.09
C ARG A 373 -20.22 -105.94 17.73
N LYS A 374 -19.55 -107.09 17.65
CA LYS A 374 -18.15 -107.15 17.17
C LYS A 374 -18.03 -106.62 15.74
N CYS A 375 -18.95 -107.01 14.85
CA CYS A 375 -18.97 -106.52 13.47
C CYS A 375 -19.26 -105.02 13.34
N PHE A 376 -20.17 -104.46 14.14
CA PHE A 376 -20.43 -103.01 14.21
C PHE A 376 -19.19 -102.25 14.71
N ASN A 377 -18.48 -102.77 15.70
CA ASN A 377 -17.23 -102.17 16.18
C ASN A 377 -16.12 -102.20 15.09
N ASP A 378 -15.94 -103.35 14.42
CA ASP A 378 -14.98 -103.50 13.31
C ASP A 378 -15.32 -102.56 12.14
N ALA A 379 -16.62 -102.44 11.81
CA ALA A 379 -17.14 -101.57 10.77
C ALA A 379 -16.98 -100.08 11.13
N GLY A 380 -17.33 -99.68 12.35
CA GLY A 380 -17.14 -98.32 12.86
C GLY A 380 -15.68 -97.87 12.80
N ASN A 381 -14.75 -98.76 13.16
CA ASN A 381 -13.32 -98.50 13.02
C ASN A 381 -12.89 -98.39 11.54
N SER A 382 -13.48 -99.19 10.67
CA SER A 382 -13.20 -99.15 9.22
C SER A 382 -13.72 -97.86 8.59
N VAL A 383 -14.94 -97.42 8.92
CA VAL A 383 -15.49 -96.12 8.48
C VAL A 383 -14.69 -94.93 9.01
N LYS A 384 -14.25 -94.99 10.28
CA LYS A 384 -13.33 -93.99 10.85
C LYS A 384 -12.00 -93.92 10.09
N ARG A 385 -11.50 -95.05 9.58
CA ARG A 385 -10.32 -95.09 8.70
C ARG A 385 -10.64 -94.57 7.31
N GLU A 386 -11.76 -94.97 6.72
CA GLU A 386 -12.22 -94.47 5.41
C GLU A 386 -12.27 -92.94 5.42
N ARG A 387 -12.88 -92.30 6.44
CA ARG A 387 -12.91 -90.84 6.59
C ARG A 387 -11.51 -90.18 6.55
N LYS A 388 -10.47 -90.89 6.99
CA LYS A 388 -9.07 -90.41 6.99
C LYS A 388 -8.30 -90.72 5.70
N ILE A 389 -8.73 -91.69 4.91
CA ILE A 389 -8.07 -92.08 3.66
C ILE A 389 -8.54 -91.14 2.55
N ALA A 390 -7.62 -90.33 2.01
CA ALA A 390 -7.92 -89.24 1.08
C ALA A 390 -8.80 -89.62 -0.13
N ASN A 391 -8.72 -90.87 -0.60
CA ASN A 391 -9.43 -91.33 -1.79
C ASN A 391 -10.74 -92.09 -1.50
N SER A 392 -11.19 -92.16 -0.24
CA SER A 392 -12.50 -92.74 0.06
C SER A 392 -13.62 -91.74 -0.23
N THR A 393 -14.82 -92.23 -0.55
CA THR A 393 -16.01 -91.40 -0.77
C THR A 393 -16.31 -90.49 0.44
N LEU A 394 -16.20 -91.01 1.66
CA LEU A 394 -16.43 -90.24 2.89
C LEU A 394 -15.37 -89.17 3.11
N SER A 395 -14.11 -89.45 2.79
CA SER A 395 -13.03 -88.47 2.91
C SER A 395 -13.15 -87.38 1.86
N GLN A 396 -13.48 -87.74 0.61
CA GLN A 396 -13.73 -86.79 -0.47
C GLN A 396 -14.90 -85.85 -0.15
N ALA A 397 -16.01 -86.38 0.38
CA ALA A 397 -17.14 -85.57 0.82
C ALA A 397 -16.77 -84.65 2.00
N GLN A 398 -16.00 -85.16 2.98
CA GLN A 398 -15.50 -84.35 4.08
C GLN A 398 -14.58 -83.22 3.61
N GLU A 399 -13.68 -83.50 2.66
CA GLU A 399 -12.77 -82.50 2.11
C GLU A 399 -13.51 -81.50 1.22
N ALA A 400 -14.57 -81.90 0.51
CA ALA A 400 -15.44 -80.99 -0.22
C ALA A 400 -16.12 -79.98 0.72
N ILE A 401 -16.65 -80.43 1.86
CA ILE A 401 -17.23 -79.55 2.90
C ILE A 401 -16.17 -78.58 3.44
N LYS A 402 -14.97 -79.09 3.80
CA LYS A 402 -13.86 -78.25 4.29
C LYS A 402 -13.39 -77.25 3.25
N LYS A 403 -13.34 -77.64 1.97
CA LYS A 403 -13.00 -76.76 0.86
C LYS A 403 -14.02 -75.62 0.75
N LYS A 404 -15.32 -75.95 0.77
CA LYS A 404 -16.39 -74.95 0.77
C LYS A 404 -16.34 -74.01 1.97
N GLU A 405 -15.98 -74.51 3.14
CA GLU A 405 -15.75 -73.71 4.35
C GLU A 405 -14.58 -72.74 4.15
N ARG A 406 -13.43 -73.21 3.65
CA ARG A 406 -12.27 -72.35 3.34
C ARG A 406 -12.58 -71.31 2.27
N ASP A 407 -13.30 -71.68 1.21
CA ASP A 407 -13.69 -70.77 0.14
C ASP A 407 -14.63 -69.67 0.67
N THR A 408 -15.59 -70.03 1.52
CA THR A 408 -16.50 -69.07 2.18
C THR A 408 -15.72 -68.12 3.09
N VAL A 409 -14.81 -68.64 3.93
CA VAL A 409 -13.95 -67.83 4.80
C VAL A 409 -13.09 -66.86 4.00
N ARG A 410 -12.53 -67.29 2.87
CA ARG A 410 -11.74 -66.44 1.97
C ARG A 410 -12.58 -65.28 1.42
N VAL A 411 -13.77 -65.57 0.88
CA VAL A 411 -14.68 -64.54 0.35
C VAL A 411 -15.05 -63.53 1.43
N VAL A 412 -15.37 -63.99 2.66
CA VAL A 412 -15.65 -63.08 3.76
C VAL A 412 -14.43 -62.23 4.13
N ASN A 413 -13.23 -62.80 4.18
CA ASN A 413 -12.02 -62.03 4.48
C ASN A 413 -11.77 -60.92 3.43
N GLU A 414 -12.03 -61.20 2.14
CA GLU A 414 -11.95 -60.18 1.08
C GLU A 414 -12.96 -59.04 1.32
N LEU A 415 -14.20 -59.37 1.70
CA LEU A 415 -15.22 -58.39 2.07
C LEU A 415 -14.83 -57.56 3.30
N LEU A 416 -14.33 -58.22 4.36
CA LEU A 416 -13.87 -57.56 5.58
C LEU A 416 -12.74 -56.56 5.30
N ASN A 417 -11.79 -56.93 4.45
CA ASN A 417 -10.71 -56.05 4.02
C ASN A 417 -11.25 -54.85 3.23
N GLY A 418 -12.20 -55.08 2.31
CA GLY A 418 -12.87 -54.00 1.58
C GLY A 418 -13.58 -53.00 2.50
N TYR A 419 -14.28 -53.51 3.52
CA TYR A 419 -14.94 -52.64 4.52
C TYR A 419 -13.94 -51.87 5.38
N SER A 420 -12.85 -52.51 5.79
CA SER A 420 -11.81 -51.85 6.58
C SER A 420 -11.09 -50.76 5.78
N GLN A 421 -10.83 -50.99 4.49
CA GLN A 421 -10.28 -49.99 3.59
C GLN A 421 -11.24 -48.80 3.42
N LEU A 422 -12.51 -49.06 3.09
CA LEU A 422 -13.52 -48.00 2.96
C LEU A 422 -13.63 -47.15 4.23
N ASN A 423 -13.64 -47.79 5.42
CA ASN A 423 -13.64 -47.05 6.68
C ASN A 423 -12.37 -46.20 6.83
N SER A 424 -11.21 -46.74 6.44
CA SER A 424 -9.94 -46.00 6.49
C SER A 424 -9.95 -44.77 5.58
N GLU A 425 -10.55 -44.89 4.39
CA GLU A 425 -10.71 -43.79 3.44
C GLU A 425 -11.68 -42.72 3.96
N VAL A 426 -12.83 -43.15 4.51
CA VAL A 426 -13.80 -42.24 5.15
C VAL A 426 -13.16 -41.51 6.32
N MET A 427 -12.45 -42.22 7.21
CA MET A 427 -11.77 -41.61 8.35
C MET A 427 -10.64 -40.68 7.91
N ALA A 428 -9.88 -41.03 6.86
CA ALA A 428 -8.87 -40.14 6.31
C ALA A 428 -9.49 -38.84 5.75
N GLY A 429 -10.63 -38.93 5.07
CA GLY A 429 -11.37 -37.75 4.61
C GLY A 429 -11.91 -36.87 5.74
N LEU A 430 -12.30 -37.47 6.86
CA LEU A 430 -12.86 -36.75 8.02
C LEU A 430 -11.80 -36.18 8.97
N THR A 431 -10.74 -36.94 9.27
CA THR A 431 -9.76 -36.59 10.33
C THR A 431 -8.34 -36.38 9.79
N GLY A 432 -8.07 -36.73 8.54
CA GLY A 432 -6.72 -36.80 7.99
C GLY A 432 -5.93 -38.03 8.45
N GLN A 433 -6.54 -38.97 9.19
CA GLN A 433 -5.90 -40.19 9.68
C GLN A 433 -6.55 -41.44 9.10
N HIS A 434 -5.72 -42.39 8.65
CA HIS A 434 -6.18 -43.71 8.22
C HIS A 434 -6.46 -44.60 9.45
N LEU A 435 -7.73 -44.70 9.84
CA LEU A 435 -8.17 -45.52 10.97
C LEU A 435 -8.97 -46.73 10.46
N PRO A 436 -8.35 -47.92 10.31
CA PRO A 436 -9.03 -49.11 9.82
C PRO A 436 -10.04 -49.66 10.83
N LEU A 437 -11.07 -50.36 10.34
CA LEU A 437 -11.95 -51.16 11.19
C LEU A 437 -11.16 -52.31 11.81
N ASN A 438 -11.33 -52.51 13.10
CA ASN A 438 -10.79 -53.69 13.79
C ASN A 438 -11.59 -54.94 13.38
N ILE A 439 -11.03 -55.72 12.47
CA ILE A 439 -11.63 -56.97 11.95
C ILE A 439 -10.95 -58.23 12.52
N THR A 440 -10.00 -58.09 13.45
CA THR A 440 -9.15 -59.19 13.92
C THR A 440 -9.95 -60.35 14.52
N GLY A 441 -11.05 -60.08 15.22
CA GLY A 441 -11.93 -61.12 15.78
C GLY A 441 -12.78 -61.87 14.75
N CYS A 442 -12.84 -61.36 13.51
CA CYS A 442 -13.68 -61.88 12.44
C CYS A 442 -12.89 -62.66 11.40
N GLN A 443 -11.60 -62.34 11.28
CA GLN A 443 -10.69 -63.01 10.35
C GLN A 443 -10.54 -64.48 10.72
N ASN A 444 -10.75 -65.35 9.73
CA ASN A 444 -10.62 -66.80 9.87
C ASN A 444 -11.56 -67.44 10.91
N ALA A 445 -12.56 -66.70 11.40
CA ALA A 445 -13.59 -67.26 12.24
C ALA A 445 -14.51 -68.19 11.43
N LYS A 446 -15.28 -69.04 12.12
CA LYS A 446 -16.28 -69.89 11.47
C LYS A 446 -17.33 -69.02 10.73
N PRO A 447 -17.92 -69.50 9.62
CA PRO A 447 -18.94 -68.75 8.86
C PRO A 447 -20.08 -68.17 9.70
N SER A 448 -20.49 -68.87 10.77
CA SER A 448 -21.51 -68.39 11.72
C SER A 448 -21.10 -67.14 12.48
N VAL A 449 -19.85 -67.09 12.95
CA VAL A 449 -19.27 -65.92 13.64
C VAL A 449 -19.04 -64.79 12.65
N GLN A 450 -18.58 -65.13 11.45
CA GLN A 450 -18.36 -64.18 10.35
C GLN A 450 -19.65 -63.44 9.94
N ALA A 451 -20.79 -64.12 9.87
CA ALA A 451 -22.08 -63.48 9.60
C ALA A 451 -22.49 -62.47 10.69
N GLY A 452 -22.21 -62.79 11.96
CA GLY A 452 -22.39 -61.86 13.08
C GLY A 452 -21.47 -60.63 12.95
N CYS A 453 -20.19 -60.86 12.69
CA CYS A 453 -19.21 -59.80 12.44
C CYS A 453 -19.61 -58.85 11.31
N LEU A 454 -20.10 -59.36 10.18
CA LEU A 454 -20.58 -58.53 9.07
C LEU A 454 -21.79 -57.67 9.47
N THR A 455 -22.63 -58.16 10.38
CA THR A 455 -23.76 -57.40 10.94
C THR A 455 -23.28 -56.25 11.83
N ASP A 456 -22.28 -56.49 12.68
CA ASP A 456 -21.68 -55.46 13.53
C ASP A 456 -20.95 -54.40 12.70
N ILE A 457 -20.20 -54.82 11.67
CA ILE A 457 -19.55 -53.91 10.72
C ILE A 457 -20.58 -53.04 10.00
N ARG A 458 -21.68 -53.63 9.52
CA ARG A 458 -22.77 -52.87 8.92
C ARG A 458 -23.28 -51.80 9.87
N ARG A 459 -23.57 -52.15 11.13
CA ARG A 459 -24.06 -51.21 12.15
C ARG A 459 -23.06 -50.09 12.43
N ASN A 460 -21.76 -50.41 12.48
CA ASN A 460 -20.71 -49.41 12.66
C ASN A 460 -20.60 -48.46 11.47
N LEU A 461 -20.66 -48.99 10.24
CA LEU A 461 -20.65 -48.17 9.02
C LEU A 461 -21.92 -47.30 8.90
N GLU A 462 -23.10 -47.83 9.20
CA GLU A 462 -24.35 -47.06 9.28
C GLU A 462 -24.25 -45.96 10.34
N GLY A 463 -23.67 -46.28 11.49
CA GLY A 463 -23.46 -45.32 12.58
C GLY A 463 -22.44 -44.23 12.25
N LEU A 464 -21.36 -44.55 11.55
CA LEU A 464 -20.37 -43.59 11.06
C LEU A 464 -20.96 -42.70 9.95
N LEU A 465 -21.78 -43.27 9.06
CA LEU A 465 -22.49 -42.51 8.02
C LEU A 465 -23.49 -41.51 8.64
N ALA A 466 -24.30 -41.97 9.59
CA ALA A 466 -25.37 -41.19 10.21
C ALA A 466 -24.89 -40.26 11.34
N GLY A 467 -23.76 -40.56 11.98
CA GLY A 467 -23.29 -39.87 13.18
C GLY A 467 -23.88 -40.39 14.49
N SER A 468 -24.41 -41.61 14.51
CA SER A 468 -25.08 -42.19 15.69
C SER A 468 -24.12 -42.93 16.63
N THR A 469 -22.84 -43.08 16.27
CA THR A 469 -21.82 -43.72 17.11
C THR A 469 -20.93 -42.69 17.80
N PRO A 470 -20.49 -42.91 19.05
CA PRO A 470 -19.60 -41.97 19.74
C PRO A 470 -18.30 -41.68 18.98
N GLN A 471 -17.77 -42.69 18.29
CA GLN A 471 -16.54 -42.60 17.50
C GLN A 471 -16.68 -41.77 16.22
N SER A 472 -17.90 -41.35 15.86
CA SER A 472 -18.17 -40.54 14.67
C SER A 472 -17.96 -39.04 14.88
N THR A 473 -17.67 -38.60 16.10
CA THR A 473 -17.35 -37.19 16.37
C THR A 473 -15.94 -36.88 15.87
N VAL A 474 -15.84 -35.95 14.93
CA VAL A 474 -14.57 -35.52 14.33
C VAL A 474 -14.43 -34.01 14.41
N SER A 475 -13.20 -33.56 14.62
CA SER A 475 -12.85 -32.13 14.58
C SER A 475 -12.16 -31.85 13.25
N MET A 476 -12.64 -30.84 12.55
CA MET A 476 -12.17 -30.42 11.23
C MET A 476 -11.76 -28.95 11.26
N VAL A 477 -10.81 -28.62 10.39
CA VAL A 477 -10.28 -27.25 10.23
C VAL A 477 -10.45 -26.81 8.78
N ILE A 478 -11.05 -25.66 8.55
CA ILE A 478 -11.04 -24.99 7.24
C ILE A 478 -9.92 -23.96 7.22
N ARG A 479 -9.00 -24.15 6.28
CA ARG A 479 -7.78 -23.36 6.18
C ARG A 479 -8.04 -22.05 5.44
N GLY A 480 -7.62 -20.96 6.07
CA GLY A 480 -7.53 -19.64 5.47
C GLY A 480 -6.15 -19.37 4.87
N SER A 481 -5.97 -18.19 4.29
CA SER A 481 -4.63 -17.66 3.96
C SER A 481 -3.88 -17.23 5.23
N ASP A 482 -4.62 -16.90 6.30
CA ASP A 482 -4.09 -16.65 7.64
C ASP A 482 -4.53 -17.76 8.60
N ALA A 483 -3.56 -18.43 9.22
CA ALA A 483 -3.79 -19.51 10.17
C ALA A 483 -4.57 -19.07 11.42
N SER A 484 -4.47 -17.80 11.83
CA SER A 484 -5.22 -17.24 12.95
C SER A 484 -6.72 -17.13 12.68
N LYS A 485 -7.11 -17.19 11.40
CA LYS A 485 -8.49 -17.07 10.93
C LYS A 485 -9.07 -18.39 10.44
N ASN A 486 -8.42 -19.52 10.71
CA ASN A 486 -8.95 -20.85 10.39
C ASN A 486 -10.31 -21.10 11.09
N ILE A 487 -11.22 -21.81 10.41
CA ILE A 487 -12.51 -22.18 11.00
C ILE A 487 -12.39 -23.60 11.56
N ASN A 488 -12.37 -23.71 12.89
CA ASN A 488 -12.38 -25.00 13.57
C ASN A 488 -13.82 -25.37 13.93
N PHE A 489 -14.23 -26.60 13.64
CA PHE A 489 -15.56 -27.08 13.99
C PHE A 489 -15.54 -28.59 14.27
N SER A 490 -16.53 -29.03 15.04
CA SER A 490 -16.75 -30.46 15.30
C SER A 490 -18.07 -30.89 14.67
N CYS A 491 -18.08 -32.07 14.08
CA CYS A 491 -19.27 -32.66 13.47
C CYS A 491 -19.37 -34.15 13.81
N GLN A 492 -20.57 -34.72 13.69
CA GLN A 492 -20.86 -36.11 14.01
C GLN A 492 -21.27 -36.87 12.75
N GLY A 493 -20.47 -37.88 12.41
CA GLY A 493 -20.66 -38.71 11.24
C GLY A 493 -20.48 -37.99 9.92
N LEU A 494 -20.41 -38.79 8.85
CA LEU A 494 -20.15 -38.29 7.51
C LEU A 494 -21.25 -37.32 7.03
N ASN A 495 -22.53 -37.66 7.27
CA ASN A 495 -23.65 -36.78 6.90
C ASN A 495 -23.68 -35.46 7.69
N GLY A 496 -23.38 -35.51 8.99
CA GLY A 496 -23.29 -34.31 9.82
C GLY A 496 -22.17 -33.39 9.36
N CYS A 497 -20.99 -33.95 9.07
CA CYS A 497 -19.86 -33.19 8.54
C CYS A 497 -20.14 -32.58 7.17
N ILE A 498 -20.76 -33.32 6.24
CA ILE A 498 -21.17 -32.79 4.93
C ILE A 498 -22.15 -31.62 5.10
N THR A 499 -23.17 -31.76 5.94
CA THR A 499 -24.16 -30.70 6.17
C THR A 499 -23.49 -29.46 6.75
N TYR A 500 -22.61 -29.65 7.74
CA TYR A 500 -21.87 -28.54 8.36
C TYR A 500 -20.95 -27.83 7.34
N MET A 501 -20.21 -28.61 6.55
CA MET A 501 -19.35 -28.11 5.48
C MET A 501 -20.11 -27.34 4.41
N GLN A 502 -21.29 -27.81 3.99
CA GLN A 502 -22.15 -27.10 3.05
C GLN A 502 -22.67 -25.78 3.64
N ASN A 503 -22.93 -25.73 4.95
CA ASN A 503 -23.28 -24.49 5.64
C ASN A 503 -22.10 -23.52 5.68
N ILE A 504 -20.90 -23.98 6.05
CA ILE A 504 -19.67 -23.17 5.99
C ILE A 504 -19.47 -22.64 4.58
N GLN A 505 -19.56 -23.50 3.56
CA GLN A 505 -19.35 -23.10 2.16
C GLN A 505 -20.30 -21.97 1.75
N ARG A 506 -21.59 -22.09 2.06
CA ARG A 506 -22.60 -21.06 1.77
C ARG A 506 -22.32 -19.76 2.53
N ASN A 507 -21.96 -19.86 3.81
CA ASN A 507 -21.67 -18.70 4.64
C ASN A 507 -20.40 -17.98 4.17
N VAL A 508 -19.31 -18.71 3.93
CA VAL A 508 -18.04 -18.16 3.43
C VAL A 508 -18.23 -17.53 2.05
N LYS A 509 -19.01 -18.15 1.16
CA LYS A 509 -19.35 -17.55 -0.14
C LYS A 509 -20.11 -16.23 0.02
N THR A 510 -21.11 -16.21 0.89
CA THR A 510 -21.91 -15.01 1.16
C THR A 510 -21.03 -13.89 1.75
N GLU A 511 -20.14 -14.23 2.68
CA GLU A 511 -19.20 -13.26 3.26
C GLU A 511 -18.16 -12.79 2.25
N LEU A 512 -17.68 -13.65 1.36
CA LEU A 512 -16.79 -13.27 0.26
C LEU A 512 -17.46 -12.25 -0.67
N GLU A 513 -18.71 -12.49 -1.06
CA GLU A 513 -19.49 -11.55 -1.88
C GLU A 513 -19.74 -10.22 -1.14
N LYS A 514 -20.08 -10.26 0.15
CA LYS A 514 -20.24 -9.06 0.99
C LYS A 514 -18.95 -8.26 1.11
N VAL A 515 -17.81 -8.90 1.38
CA VAL A 515 -16.49 -8.23 1.49
C VAL A 515 -16.10 -7.63 0.14
N GLY A 516 -16.31 -8.35 -0.95
CA GLY A 516 -16.05 -7.85 -2.30
C GLY A 516 -16.90 -6.62 -2.64
N GLN A 517 -18.19 -6.63 -2.30
CA GLN A 517 -19.08 -5.48 -2.50
C GLN A 517 -18.69 -4.31 -1.57
N PHE A 518 -18.42 -4.59 -0.30
CA PHE A 518 -18.00 -3.60 0.69
C PHE A 518 -16.70 -2.90 0.26
N LYS A 519 -15.72 -3.65 -0.23
CA LYS A 519 -14.46 -3.12 -0.78
C LYS A 519 -14.72 -2.17 -1.95
N LYS A 520 -15.57 -2.55 -2.91
CA LYS A 520 -15.95 -1.68 -4.04
C LYS A 520 -16.63 -0.39 -3.57
N ASP A 521 -17.57 -0.50 -2.64
CA ASP A 521 -18.29 0.65 -2.07
C ASP A 521 -17.34 1.56 -1.26
N TYR A 522 -16.39 0.97 -0.52
CA TYR A 522 -15.36 1.69 0.22
C TYR A 522 -14.46 2.48 -0.74
N ILE A 523 -13.93 1.85 -1.79
CA ILE A 523 -13.11 2.52 -2.81
C ILE A 523 -13.87 3.67 -3.48
N LEU A 524 -15.14 3.46 -3.83
CA LEU A 524 -15.98 4.52 -4.41
C LEU A 524 -16.13 5.70 -3.45
N LYS A 525 -16.48 5.45 -2.18
CA LYS A 525 -16.64 6.50 -1.16
C LYS A 525 -15.32 7.19 -0.82
N ALA A 526 -14.23 6.44 -0.76
CA ALA A 526 -12.88 6.95 -0.54
C ALA A 526 -12.51 7.95 -1.64
N ASN A 527 -12.69 7.58 -2.91
CA ASN A 527 -12.46 8.45 -4.06
C ASN A 527 -13.39 9.68 -4.03
N GLN A 528 -14.69 9.50 -3.77
CA GLN A 528 -15.62 10.62 -3.63
C GLN A 528 -15.21 11.59 -2.51
N SER A 529 -14.70 11.07 -1.39
CA SER A 529 -14.24 11.90 -0.29
C SER A 529 -12.96 12.68 -0.63
N VAL A 530 -12.06 12.09 -1.42
CA VAL A 530 -10.87 12.76 -1.95
C VAL A 530 -11.27 13.87 -2.94
N ASP A 531 -12.24 13.60 -3.82
CA ASP A 531 -12.77 14.59 -4.77
C ASP A 531 -13.45 15.76 -4.03
N GLN A 532 -14.34 15.47 -3.07
CA GLN A 532 -15.02 16.48 -2.25
C GLN A 532 -14.04 17.31 -1.42
N PHE A 533 -13.03 16.67 -0.82
CA PHE A 533 -11.99 17.39 -0.09
C PHE A 533 -11.20 18.33 -1.01
N THR A 534 -10.85 17.86 -2.22
CA THR A 534 -10.16 18.66 -3.23
C THR A 534 -11.00 19.89 -3.63
N GLU A 535 -12.30 19.70 -3.87
CA GLU A 535 -13.23 20.79 -4.19
C GLU A 535 -13.40 21.79 -3.05
N GLN A 536 -13.56 21.32 -1.81
CA GLN A 536 -13.69 22.17 -0.64
C GLN A 536 -12.44 23.03 -0.42
N MET A 537 -11.25 22.44 -0.55
CA MET A 537 -9.99 23.18 -0.45
C MET A 537 -9.85 24.20 -1.58
N ALA A 538 -10.20 23.82 -2.82
CA ALA A 538 -10.18 24.74 -3.94
C ALA A 538 -11.14 25.92 -3.73
N GLN A 539 -12.34 25.69 -3.21
CA GLN A 539 -13.31 26.75 -2.88
C GLN A 539 -12.80 27.66 -1.76
N GLN A 540 -12.27 27.09 -0.67
CA GLN A 540 -11.76 27.85 0.47
C GLN A 540 -10.62 28.79 0.07
N MET A 541 -9.76 28.34 -0.84
CA MET A 541 -8.59 29.10 -1.27
C MET A 541 -8.85 29.97 -2.52
N SER A 542 -10.01 29.84 -3.19
CA SER A 542 -10.35 30.62 -4.39
C SER A 542 -10.37 32.14 -4.13
N SER A 543 -10.78 32.57 -2.92
CA SER A 543 -10.76 33.98 -2.53
C SER A 543 -9.33 34.55 -2.48
N GLN A 544 -8.37 33.75 -2.02
CA GLN A 544 -6.95 34.12 -1.98
C GLN A 544 -6.36 34.19 -3.38
N SER A 545 -6.70 33.23 -4.25
CA SER A 545 -6.33 33.27 -5.67
C SER A 545 -6.86 34.52 -6.37
N GLN A 546 -8.13 34.88 -6.14
CA GLN A 546 -8.72 36.10 -6.71
C GLN A 546 -8.03 37.37 -6.20
N ALA A 547 -7.74 37.45 -4.90
CA ALA A 547 -7.04 38.59 -4.30
C ALA A 547 -5.63 38.76 -4.91
N LEU A 548 -4.88 37.66 -5.03
CA LEU A 548 -3.56 37.65 -5.66
C LEU A 548 -3.64 38.11 -7.12
N ASN A 549 -4.59 37.59 -7.90
CA ASN A 549 -4.77 37.95 -9.31
C ASN A 549 -5.11 39.44 -9.47
N ASN A 550 -6.02 39.97 -8.66
CA ASN A 550 -6.36 41.39 -8.67
C ASN A 550 -5.14 42.26 -8.34
N ARG A 551 -4.32 41.84 -7.38
CA ARG A 551 -3.14 42.60 -6.96
C ARG A 551 -2.01 42.55 -7.99
N ILE A 552 -1.81 41.41 -8.65
CA ILE A 552 -0.89 41.30 -9.80
C ILE A 552 -1.33 42.25 -10.93
N GLN A 553 -2.64 42.33 -11.23
CA GLN A 553 -3.16 43.25 -12.25
C GLN A 553 -2.93 44.71 -11.87
N GLN A 554 -3.16 45.08 -10.60
CA GLN A 554 -2.89 46.43 -10.09
C GLN A 554 -1.40 46.78 -10.15
N LEU A 555 -0.52 45.86 -9.76
CA LEU A 555 0.94 46.04 -9.87
C LEU A 555 1.37 46.20 -11.31
N ASN A 556 0.86 45.37 -12.22
CA ASN A 556 1.18 45.47 -13.65
C ASN A 556 0.73 46.80 -14.27
N ALA A 557 -0.44 47.32 -13.87
CA ALA A 557 -0.87 48.65 -14.28
C ALA A 557 0.10 49.72 -13.78
N THR A 558 0.51 49.65 -12.50
CA THR A 558 1.44 50.62 -11.91
C THR A 558 2.83 50.54 -12.54
N LEU A 559 3.40 49.34 -12.70
CA LEU A 559 4.68 49.12 -13.39
C LEU A 559 4.64 49.67 -14.83
N ALA A 560 3.55 49.44 -15.56
CA ALA A 560 3.37 49.97 -16.90
C ALA A 560 3.35 51.51 -16.92
N THR A 561 2.68 52.16 -15.96
CA THR A 561 2.68 53.64 -15.86
C THR A 561 4.06 54.23 -15.57
N MET A 562 4.95 53.45 -14.94
CA MET A 562 6.34 53.84 -14.67
C MET A 562 7.29 53.50 -15.82
N GLY A 563 6.78 52.91 -16.92
CA GLY A 563 7.58 52.50 -18.07
C GLY A 563 8.46 51.28 -17.80
N ILE A 564 8.14 50.48 -16.78
CA ILE A 564 8.85 49.23 -16.46
C ILE A 564 8.22 48.10 -17.27
N ARG A 565 9.03 47.44 -18.11
CA ARG A 565 8.64 46.28 -18.92
C ARG A 565 9.75 45.22 -18.89
N PRO A 566 9.41 43.91 -18.83
CA PRO A 566 8.06 43.34 -18.78
C PRO A 566 7.39 43.50 -17.39
N GLY A 567 6.06 43.47 -17.36
CA GLY A 567 5.32 43.31 -16.09
C GLY A 567 5.36 41.85 -15.61
N ILE A 568 4.78 41.57 -14.45
CA ILE A 568 4.68 40.24 -13.85
C ILE A 568 3.75 39.36 -14.70
N ARG A 569 4.25 38.22 -15.19
CA ARG A 569 3.53 37.31 -16.12
C ARG A 569 3.25 35.92 -15.55
N VAL A 570 2.67 35.87 -14.36
CA VAL A 570 2.40 34.58 -13.72
C VAL A 570 1.35 33.75 -14.48
N GLY A 571 1.76 32.56 -14.95
CA GLY A 571 0.89 31.57 -15.58
C GLY A 571 -0.17 31.01 -14.63
N GLU A 572 -1.18 30.33 -15.16
CA GLU A 572 -2.08 29.52 -14.34
C GLU A 572 -1.43 28.17 -14.03
N VAL A 573 -1.63 27.68 -12.82
CA VAL A 573 -1.21 26.33 -12.42
C VAL A 573 -1.87 25.28 -13.33
N ARG A 574 -1.08 24.36 -13.87
CA ARG A 574 -1.57 23.31 -14.78
C ARG A 574 -2.19 22.16 -13.99
N GLY A 575 -3.48 21.96 -14.16
CA GLY A 575 -4.18 20.86 -13.52
C GLY A 575 -3.74 19.49 -14.04
N ARG A 576 -3.40 18.59 -13.11
CA ARG A 576 -3.25 17.17 -13.39
C ARG A 576 -4.37 16.40 -12.68
N PRO A 577 -5.17 15.59 -13.40
CA PRO A 577 -6.17 14.77 -12.75
C PRO A 577 -5.50 13.69 -11.90
N LEU A 578 -6.18 13.28 -10.83
CA LEU A 578 -5.75 12.12 -10.03
C LEU A 578 -5.80 10.86 -10.90
N LYS A 579 -4.72 10.07 -10.84
CA LYS A 579 -4.65 8.74 -11.45
C LYS A 579 -5.25 7.72 -10.49
N LYS A 580 -5.93 6.71 -11.02
CA LYS A 580 -6.42 5.56 -10.23
C LYS A 580 -5.43 4.42 -10.37
N GLY A 581 -5.08 3.79 -9.26
CA GLY A 581 -4.25 2.59 -9.22
C GLY A 581 -4.99 1.34 -9.68
N GLU A 582 -4.30 0.20 -9.67
CA GLU A 582 -4.87 -1.11 -10.06
C GLU A 582 -6.05 -1.55 -9.18
N ASP A 583 -6.05 -1.14 -7.91
CA ASP A 583 -7.12 -1.39 -6.95
C ASP A 583 -8.33 -0.45 -7.13
N GLY A 584 -8.22 0.55 -8.01
CA GLY A 584 -9.25 1.56 -8.29
C GLY A 584 -9.28 2.74 -7.33
N LEU A 585 -8.42 2.78 -6.29
CA LEU A 585 -8.22 3.97 -5.46
C LEU A 585 -7.41 5.03 -6.20
N TYR A 586 -7.59 6.30 -5.84
CA TYR A 586 -6.68 7.34 -6.29
C TYR A 586 -5.26 7.12 -5.75
N GLU A 587 -4.29 7.28 -6.64
CA GLU A 587 -2.88 7.35 -6.28
C GLU A 587 -2.56 8.72 -5.66
N MET A 588 -1.42 8.80 -4.97
CA MET A 588 -0.93 10.09 -4.50
C MET A 588 -0.75 11.06 -5.67
N PRO A 589 -1.25 12.30 -5.56
CA PRO A 589 -0.98 13.31 -6.56
C PRO A 589 0.52 13.63 -6.59
N GLU A 590 1.08 13.73 -7.80
CA GLU A 590 2.47 14.17 -8.01
C GLU A 590 2.69 15.58 -7.43
N ASN A 591 1.67 16.44 -7.53
CA ASN A 591 1.67 17.78 -6.96
C ASN A 591 0.25 18.18 -6.50
N VAL A 592 0.08 18.42 -5.19
CA VAL A 592 -1.21 18.83 -4.59
C VAL A 592 -1.58 20.26 -4.98
N LEU A 593 -0.58 21.12 -5.22
CA LEU A 593 -0.79 22.48 -5.73
C LEU A 593 -1.42 22.46 -7.12
N ASP A 594 -0.92 21.58 -8.00
CA ASP A 594 -1.48 21.42 -9.34
C ASP A 594 -2.95 20.97 -9.30
N LEU A 595 -3.25 20.04 -8.39
CA LEU A 595 -4.57 19.48 -8.24
C LEU A 595 -5.58 20.50 -7.69
N ILE A 596 -5.27 21.14 -6.56
CA ILE A 596 -6.18 22.09 -5.90
C ILE A 596 -6.22 23.41 -6.69
N GLY A 597 -5.05 23.93 -7.07
CA GLY A 597 -4.90 25.23 -7.74
C GLY A 597 -5.62 25.31 -9.08
N SER A 598 -5.67 24.19 -9.82
CA SER A 598 -6.39 24.13 -11.10
C SER A 598 -7.91 24.06 -10.98
N LYS A 599 -8.43 23.71 -9.79
CA LYS A 599 -9.87 23.63 -9.46
C LYS A 599 -10.41 24.91 -8.83
N MET A 600 -9.54 25.86 -8.47
CA MET A 600 -9.95 27.17 -7.97
C MET A 600 -10.62 28.02 -9.05
N ASN A 601 -11.43 28.99 -8.64
CA ASN A 601 -12.02 29.98 -9.54
C ASN A 601 -11.83 31.41 -8.99
N PRO A 602 -10.93 32.24 -9.56
CA PRO A 602 -10.04 31.92 -10.68
C PRO A 602 -8.93 30.93 -10.30
N LYS A 603 -8.38 30.21 -11.29
CA LYS A 603 -7.28 29.26 -11.05
C LYS A 603 -6.09 29.93 -10.40
N MET A 604 -5.38 29.19 -9.55
CA MET A 604 -4.18 29.69 -8.91
C MET A 604 -3.14 30.11 -9.93
N LYS A 605 -2.43 31.19 -9.63
CA LYS A 605 -1.25 31.59 -10.39
C LYS A 605 -0.02 30.81 -9.94
N ASP A 606 0.77 30.32 -10.89
CA ASP A 606 1.99 29.56 -10.64
C ASP A 606 3.14 30.48 -10.27
N VAL A 607 3.20 30.84 -8.99
CA VAL A 607 4.18 31.77 -8.43
C VAL A 607 5.60 31.20 -8.33
N GLN A 608 5.84 29.95 -8.76
CA GLN A 608 7.16 29.32 -8.73
C GLN A 608 8.06 29.70 -9.92
N GLY A 609 7.54 30.46 -10.89
CA GLY A 609 8.32 30.94 -12.04
C GLY A 609 9.15 32.20 -11.78
N ASP A 610 10.07 32.50 -12.69
CA ASP A 610 10.96 33.67 -12.66
C ASP A 610 10.25 35.02 -12.94
N ASP A 611 8.94 35.03 -13.15
CA ASP A 611 8.17 36.22 -13.56
C ASP A 611 8.23 37.37 -12.55
N PHE A 612 8.47 37.08 -11.26
CA PHE A 612 8.72 38.13 -10.26
C PHE A 612 10.13 38.71 -10.35
N ASN A 613 11.12 37.89 -10.71
CA ASN A 613 12.51 38.32 -10.89
C ASN A 613 12.60 39.26 -12.09
N ASP A 614 11.93 38.95 -13.20
CA ASP A 614 11.88 39.82 -14.38
C ASP A 614 11.32 41.22 -14.06
N ALA A 615 10.30 41.29 -13.21
CA ALA A 615 9.73 42.57 -12.76
C ALA A 615 10.67 43.32 -11.80
N GLN A 616 11.41 42.61 -10.94
CA GLN A 616 12.46 43.21 -10.09
C GLN A 616 13.63 43.74 -10.91
N ASP A 617 14.05 43.03 -11.94
CA ASP A 617 15.11 43.44 -12.86
C ASP A 617 14.68 44.68 -13.66
N GLY A 618 13.42 44.70 -14.13
CA GLY A 618 12.84 45.87 -14.76
C GLY A 618 12.79 47.09 -13.83
N ILE A 619 12.47 46.88 -12.54
CA ILE A 619 12.54 47.91 -11.50
C ILE A 619 13.99 48.41 -11.35
N ALA A 620 14.95 47.50 -11.19
CA ALA A 620 16.36 47.83 -10.97
C ALA A 620 16.93 48.64 -12.15
N SER A 621 16.69 48.20 -13.38
CA SER A 621 17.11 48.91 -14.61
C SER A 621 16.50 50.32 -14.69
N LYS A 622 15.25 50.49 -14.25
CA LYS A 622 14.61 51.80 -14.24
C LYS A 622 15.17 52.71 -13.15
N VAL A 623 15.52 52.18 -11.99
CA VAL A 623 16.23 52.94 -10.94
C VAL A 623 17.58 53.42 -11.45
N GLU A 624 18.36 52.55 -12.09
CA GLU A 624 19.66 52.89 -12.68
C GLU A 624 19.51 54.01 -13.72
N THR A 625 18.54 53.90 -14.63
CA THR A 625 18.25 54.97 -15.62
C THR A 625 17.92 56.31 -14.96
N LEU A 626 17.18 56.29 -13.84
CA LEU A 626 16.84 57.52 -13.11
C LEU A 626 18.05 58.09 -12.36
N GLU A 627 18.94 57.23 -11.87
CA GLU A 627 20.20 57.63 -11.24
C GLU A 627 21.16 58.30 -12.20
N GLU A 628 21.28 57.76 -13.42
CA GLU A 628 22.03 58.38 -14.50
C GLU A 628 21.49 59.79 -14.81
N LYS A 629 20.18 59.93 -14.99
CA LYS A 629 19.53 61.22 -15.24
C LYS A 629 19.67 62.21 -14.09
N GLU A 630 19.55 61.74 -12.84
CA GLU A 630 19.82 62.57 -11.66
C GLU A 630 21.27 63.07 -11.66
N GLY A 631 22.21 62.20 -12.02
CA GLY A 631 23.62 62.52 -12.19
C GLY A 631 23.86 63.59 -13.27
N GLU A 632 23.19 63.47 -14.42
CA GLU A 632 23.24 64.47 -15.50
C GLU A 632 22.67 65.83 -15.06
N LEU A 633 21.53 65.85 -14.37
CA LEU A 633 20.95 67.09 -13.85
C LEU A 633 21.84 67.74 -12.78
N ARG A 634 22.49 66.95 -11.93
CA ARG A 634 23.47 67.48 -10.96
C ARG A 634 24.68 68.08 -11.68
N LYS A 635 25.18 67.44 -12.75
CA LYS A 635 26.25 68.01 -13.59
C LYS A 635 25.79 69.32 -14.24
N ALA A 636 24.57 69.37 -14.79
CA ALA A 636 23.99 70.58 -15.35
C ALA A 636 23.83 71.69 -14.28
N GLN A 637 23.44 71.34 -13.05
CA GLN A 637 23.35 72.29 -11.93
C GLN A 637 24.71 72.89 -11.58
N ILE A 638 25.73 72.04 -11.46
CA ILE A 638 27.11 72.47 -11.18
C ILE A 638 27.63 73.33 -12.35
N ALA A 639 27.37 72.91 -13.59
CA ALA A 639 27.74 73.64 -14.79
C ALA A 639 27.06 75.01 -14.84
N LEU A 640 25.76 75.12 -14.52
CA LEU A 640 25.02 76.38 -14.46
C LEU A 640 25.62 77.36 -13.42
N LEU A 641 25.98 76.86 -12.24
CA LEU A 641 26.65 77.65 -11.20
C LEU A 641 28.04 78.11 -11.64
N GLY A 642 28.78 77.25 -12.34
CA GLY A 642 30.06 77.59 -12.95
C GLY A 642 29.90 78.66 -14.05
N LEU A 643 28.95 78.46 -14.95
CA LEU A 643 28.64 79.34 -16.09
C LEU A 643 28.25 80.73 -15.61
N LYS A 644 27.40 80.83 -14.59
CA LYS A 644 27.04 82.09 -13.93
C LYS A 644 28.28 82.90 -13.54
N THR A 645 29.29 82.22 -13.01
CA THR A 645 30.55 82.86 -12.60
C THR A 645 31.39 83.26 -13.81
N THR A 646 31.45 82.42 -14.84
CA THR A 646 32.22 82.68 -16.07
C THR A 646 31.62 83.81 -16.90
N CYS A 647 30.31 83.82 -17.18
CA CYS A 647 29.68 84.86 -17.98
C CYS A 647 29.77 86.24 -17.31
N LEU A 648 29.66 86.28 -15.97
CA LEU A 648 29.85 87.53 -15.21
C LEU A 648 31.30 88.03 -15.27
N LYS A 649 32.29 87.13 -15.34
CA LYS A 649 33.70 87.49 -15.52
C LYS A 649 33.99 88.01 -16.93
N GLU A 650 33.43 87.39 -17.96
CA GLU A 650 33.59 87.87 -19.35
C GLU A 650 33.03 89.29 -19.51
N ILE A 651 31.81 89.53 -19.02
CA ILE A 651 31.19 90.88 -19.03
C ILE A 651 32.02 91.88 -18.22
N ALA A 652 32.53 91.48 -17.05
CA ALA A 652 33.40 92.35 -16.25
C ALA A 652 34.74 92.64 -16.95
N GLY A 653 35.28 91.67 -17.69
CA GLY A 653 36.50 91.78 -18.48
C GLY A 653 36.34 92.74 -19.66
N ASP A 654 35.26 92.60 -20.43
CA ASP A 654 34.92 93.50 -21.54
C ASP A 654 34.67 94.93 -21.03
N LEU A 655 33.88 95.08 -19.95
CA LEU A 655 33.64 96.39 -19.33
C LEU A 655 34.93 97.03 -18.81
N LYS A 656 35.84 96.24 -18.23
CA LYS A 656 37.16 96.71 -17.78
C LYS A 656 37.99 97.22 -18.95
N LYS A 657 37.97 96.50 -20.08
CA LYS A 657 38.68 96.89 -21.30
C LYS A 657 38.11 98.17 -21.89
N ASP A 658 36.79 98.28 -21.98
CA ASP A 658 36.10 99.48 -22.46
C ASP A 658 36.38 100.69 -21.56
N LEU A 659 36.42 100.51 -20.23
CA LEU A 659 36.78 101.57 -19.28
C LEU A 659 38.24 102.01 -19.40
N GLN A 660 39.17 101.07 -19.64
CA GLN A 660 40.58 101.39 -19.88
C GLN A 660 40.76 102.16 -21.20
N GLU A 661 40.05 101.75 -22.26
CA GLU A 661 40.07 102.43 -23.55
C GLU A 661 39.43 103.82 -23.47
N PHE A 662 38.29 103.95 -22.77
CA PHE A 662 37.66 105.23 -22.48
C PHE A 662 38.60 106.16 -21.69
N SER A 663 39.30 105.65 -20.67
CA SER A 663 40.27 106.43 -19.91
C SER A 663 41.39 106.97 -20.79
N THR A 664 41.97 106.10 -21.62
CA THR A 664 43.14 106.43 -22.45
C THR A 664 42.78 107.45 -23.52
N ASN A 665 41.62 107.29 -24.17
CA ASN A 665 41.15 108.17 -25.25
C ASN A 665 40.70 109.55 -24.75
N ASN A 666 40.20 109.65 -23.52
CA ASN A 666 39.72 110.91 -22.96
C ASN A 666 40.79 111.73 -22.24
N CYS A 667 41.99 111.19 -21.98
CA CYS A 667 43.10 111.95 -21.37
C CYS A 667 43.46 113.20 -22.19
N THR A 668 43.42 113.11 -23.53
CA THR A 668 43.68 114.25 -24.42
C THR A 668 42.56 115.29 -24.36
N TYR A 669 41.31 114.83 -24.19
CA TYR A 669 40.12 115.67 -24.09
C TYR A 669 40.09 116.43 -22.75
N TRP A 670 40.37 115.73 -21.65
CA TRP A 670 40.45 116.31 -20.31
C TRP A 670 41.56 117.35 -20.18
N ASN A 671 42.71 117.11 -20.81
CA ASN A 671 43.82 118.06 -20.80
C ASN A 671 43.44 119.41 -21.47
N ARG A 672 42.71 119.36 -22.58
CA ARG A 672 42.25 120.57 -23.28
C ARG A 672 41.26 121.38 -22.44
N ASP A 673 40.27 120.73 -21.84
CA ASP A 673 39.14 121.44 -21.23
C ASP A 673 39.42 121.84 -19.76
N CYS A 674 40.34 121.17 -19.05
CA CYS A 674 40.79 121.63 -17.72
C CYS A 674 41.64 122.91 -17.74
N SER A 675 42.08 123.38 -18.92
CA SER A 675 42.82 124.65 -19.08
C SER A 675 41.92 125.90 -19.17
N LYS A 676 40.59 125.74 -19.25
CA LYS A 676 39.64 126.85 -19.34
C LYS A 676 38.97 127.09 -17.98
N ASP A 677 39.11 128.30 -17.44
CA ASP A 677 38.49 128.71 -16.17
C ASP A 677 36.98 128.44 -16.19
N GLY A 678 36.50 127.56 -15.30
CA GLY A 678 35.08 127.31 -15.04
C GLY A 678 34.48 126.00 -15.58
N GLN A 679 35.21 125.13 -16.30
CA GLN A 679 34.66 123.85 -16.82
C GLN A 679 34.89 122.61 -15.94
N GLU A 680 35.68 122.70 -14.88
CA GLU A 680 36.00 121.59 -13.96
C GLU A 680 34.74 120.99 -13.29
N SER A 681 33.74 121.82 -12.98
CA SER A 681 32.51 121.34 -12.32
C SER A 681 31.65 120.46 -13.22
N ILE A 682 31.63 120.72 -14.54
CA ILE A 682 30.84 119.94 -15.51
C ILE A 682 31.50 118.58 -15.73
N LEU A 683 32.82 118.56 -15.95
CA LEU A 683 33.56 117.31 -16.14
C LEU A 683 33.57 116.43 -14.89
N SER A 684 33.63 117.01 -13.68
CA SER A 684 33.51 116.22 -12.44
C SER A 684 32.10 115.66 -12.23
N SER A 685 31.07 116.35 -12.73
CA SER A 685 29.69 115.84 -12.72
C SER A 685 29.53 114.66 -13.66
N ASP A 686 30.00 114.78 -14.92
CA ASP A 686 29.90 113.70 -15.92
C ASP A 686 30.71 112.47 -15.50
N LEU A 687 31.91 112.66 -14.95
CA LEU A 687 32.71 111.56 -14.38
C LEU A 687 32.01 110.96 -13.14
N GLY A 688 31.34 111.79 -12.34
CA GLY A 688 30.51 111.39 -11.21
C GLY A 688 29.35 110.49 -11.64
N ASP A 689 28.68 110.81 -12.75
CA ASP A 689 27.58 110.02 -13.30
C ASP A 689 28.06 108.68 -13.89
N ILE A 690 29.22 108.66 -14.56
CA ILE A 690 29.87 107.43 -15.04
C ILE A 690 30.27 106.55 -13.85
N LEU A 691 30.93 107.11 -12.83
CA LEU A 691 31.33 106.38 -11.63
C LEU A 691 30.12 105.94 -10.78
N GLY A 692 29.05 106.74 -10.75
CA GLY A 692 27.79 106.39 -10.11
C GLY A 692 27.08 105.23 -10.81
N SER A 693 27.11 105.20 -12.14
CA SER A 693 26.60 104.09 -12.95
C SER A 693 27.40 102.80 -12.74
N ILE A 694 28.74 102.91 -12.62
CA ILE A 694 29.61 101.78 -12.26
C ILE A 694 29.32 101.30 -10.83
N GLY A 695 29.08 102.21 -9.89
CA GLY A 695 28.74 101.91 -8.49
C GLY A 695 27.44 101.11 -8.32
N GLY A 696 26.56 101.13 -9.33
CA GLY A 696 25.34 100.31 -9.39
C GLY A 696 25.55 98.85 -9.80
N LEU A 697 26.77 98.46 -10.21
CA LEU A 697 27.05 97.09 -10.64
C LEU A 697 27.11 96.10 -9.46
N PRO A 698 26.79 94.80 -9.68
CA PRO A 698 26.89 93.77 -8.65
C PRO A 698 28.29 93.73 -8.00
N ARG A 699 28.37 93.52 -6.68
CA ARG A 699 29.63 93.56 -5.89
C ARG A 699 30.76 92.68 -6.45
N ASN A 700 30.41 91.55 -7.06
CA ASN A 700 31.36 90.64 -7.71
C ASN A 700 31.92 91.20 -9.03
N VAL A 701 31.12 91.94 -9.81
CA VAL A 701 31.59 92.67 -11.00
C VAL A 701 32.48 93.85 -10.57
N LEU A 702 32.07 94.60 -9.54
CA LEU A 702 32.88 95.66 -8.93
C LEU A 702 34.24 95.15 -8.41
N ARG A 703 34.30 93.92 -7.89
CA ARG A 703 35.55 93.30 -7.42
C ARG A 703 36.51 92.98 -8.57
N GLU A 704 36.00 92.51 -9.71
CA GLU A 704 36.81 92.20 -10.91
C GLU A 704 37.25 93.49 -11.65
N LEU A 705 36.45 94.56 -11.58
CA LEU A 705 36.85 95.90 -12.02
C LEU A 705 38.02 96.48 -11.19
N GLY A 706 38.25 95.96 -9.98
CA GLY A 706 39.40 96.31 -9.15
C GLY A 706 39.47 97.81 -8.81
N SER A 707 40.68 98.37 -8.83
CA SER A 707 40.91 99.81 -8.59
C SER A 707 40.57 100.69 -9.79
N VAL A 708 40.09 100.14 -10.93
CA VAL A 708 39.90 100.90 -12.18
C VAL A 708 39.02 102.14 -12.01
N PRO A 709 37.84 102.09 -11.35
CA PRO A 709 37.02 103.30 -11.13
C PRO A 709 37.73 104.34 -10.25
N GLY A 710 38.47 103.88 -9.25
CA GLY A 710 39.30 104.74 -8.40
C GLY A 710 40.44 105.39 -9.18
N SER A 711 41.13 104.62 -10.04
CA SER A 711 42.21 105.12 -10.90
C SER A 711 41.70 106.10 -11.97
N LEU A 712 40.48 105.92 -12.46
CA LEU A 712 39.83 106.84 -13.40
C LEU A 712 39.60 108.21 -12.73
N SER A 713 39.07 108.19 -11.50
CA SER A 713 38.85 109.38 -10.67
C SER A 713 40.16 110.09 -10.30
N THR A 714 41.16 109.33 -9.83
CA THR A 714 42.46 109.86 -9.45
C THR A 714 43.21 110.40 -10.67
N GLY A 715 43.23 109.66 -11.78
CA GLY A 715 43.87 110.08 -13.04
C GLY A 715 43.27 111.37 -13.58
N PHE A 716 41.94 111.52 -13.53
CA PHE A 716 41.25 112.76 -13.87
C PHE A 716 41.71 113.94 -12.98
N LYS A 717 41.69 113.75 -11.65
CA LYS A 717 42.12 114.80 -10.70
C LYS A 717 43.57 115.22 -10.92
N THR A 718 44.48 114.25 -11.01
CA THR A 718 45.91 114.52 -11.20
C THR A 718 46.18 115.26 -12.51
N ALA A 719 45.49 114.90 -13.60
CA ALA A 719 45.62 115.60 -14.88
C ALA A 719 45.24 117.08 -14.79
N CYS A 720 44.13 117.40 -14.12
CA CYS A 720 43.67 118.78 -13.97
C CYS A 720 44.50 119.57 -12.94
N GLU A 721 45.03 118.91 -11.90
CA GLU A 721 45.93 119.53 -10.92
C GLU A 721 47.31 119.86 -11.52
N SER A 722 47.92 118.96 -12.31
CA SER A 722 49.22 119.23 -12.97
C SER A 722 49.16 120.45 -13.91
N MET A 723 48.03 120.69 -14.57
CA MET A 723 47.84 121.85 -15.45
C MET A 723 47.73 123.19 -14.71
N ARG A 724 47.29 123.21 -13.44
CA ARG A 724 47.26 124.44 -12.62
C ARG A 724 48.67 124.92 -12.23
N GLY A 725 49.65 124.03 -12.20
CA GLY A 725 51.02 124.33 -11.78
C GLY A 725 51.99 124.72 -12.90
N ALA A 726 51.78 124.24 -14.13
CA ALA A 726 52.70 124.43 -15.25
C ALA A 726 52.43 125.76 -15.97
N LYS A 727 53.01 126.86 -15.49
CA LYS A 727 52.93 128.16 -16.19
C LYS A 727 53.93 128.36 -17.34
N ASP A 728 54.91 127.49 -17.56
CA ASP A 728 55.89 127.61 -18.65
C ASP A 728 56.52 126.26 -19.12
N GLU A 729 55.76 125.14 -19.10
CA GLU A 729 56.21 123.84 -19.64
C GLU A 729 55.32 123.36 -20.81
N SER A 730 55.90 122.58 -21.73
CA SER A 730 55.25 122.19 -22.98
C SER A 730 54.04 121.27 -22.75
N THR A 731 52.94 121.49 -23.47
CA THR A 731 51.69 120.72 -23.38
C THR A 731 51.86 119.21 -23.62
N ALA A 732 52.97 118.79 -24.24
CA ALA A 732 53.28 117.39 -24.50
C ALA A 732 53.61 116.61 -23.22
N ASP A 733 54.34 117.23 -22.28
CA ASP A 733 54.79 116.58 -21.04
C ASP A 733 53.62 116.33 -20.06
N ALA A 734 52.61 117.21 -20.06
CA ALA A 734 51.38 117.04 -19.29
C ALA A 734 50.48 115.92 -19.82
N ILE A 735 50.40 115.74 -21.15
CA ILE A 735 49.67 114.62 -21.78
C ILE A 735 50.36 113.29 -21.44
N GLU A 736 51.70 113.25 -21.53
CA GLU A 736 52.46 112.05 -21.21
C GLU A 736 52.38 111.72 -19.72
N SER A 737 52.37 112.72 -18.83
CA SER A 737 52.16 112.52 -17.39
C SER A 737 50.77 111.96 -17.08
N CYS A 738 49.70 112.48 -17.69
CA CYS A 738 48.33 111.96 -17.53
C CYS A 738 48.20 110.51 -18.02
N ALA A 739 48.72 110.20 -19.22
CA ALA A 739 48.73 108.85 -19.76
C ALA A 739 49.56 107.88 -18.90
N LYS A 740 50.70 108.35 -18.36
CA LYS A 740 51.51 107.58 -17.40
C LYS A 740 50.79 107.40 -16.06
N SER A 741 50.10 108.38 -15.52
CA SER A 741 49.33 108.23 -14.27
C SER A 741 48.21 107.19 -14.42
N VAL A 742 47.51 107.18 -15.55
CA VAL A 742 46.49 106.17 -15.87
C VAL A 742 47.13 104.77 -16.06
N GLN A 743 48.26 104.66 -16.78
CA GLN A 743 48.98 103.40 -16.94
C GLN A 743 49.62 102.87 -15.65
N THR A 744 50.08 103.75 -14.77
CA THR A 744 50.74 103.37 -13.51
C THR A 744 49.70 102.98 -12.45
N ALA A 745 48.55 103.68 -12.40
CA ALA A 745 47.43 103.31 -11.54
C ALA A 745 46.71 102.02 -11.98
N GLY A 746 46.76 101.66 -13.28
CA GLY A 746 46.30 100.37 -13.79
C GLY A 746 47.18 99.17 -13.44
N ASN A 747 48.41 99.39 -12.95
CA ASN A 747 49.39 98.34 -12.63
C ASN A 747 49.66 98.16 -11.13
N GLU A 748 49.17 99.06 -10.27
CA GLU A 748 49.20 98.90 -8.81
C GLU A 748 47.95 98.12 -8.33
N GLY A 749 47.92 96.86 -8.71
CA GLY A 749 46.84 95.94 -8.37
C GLY A 749 47.24 94.49 -8.56
N LYS A 750 48.50 94.13 -8.32
CA LYS A 750 48.92 92.73 -8.14
C LYS A 750 48.84 92.38 -6.66
N PRO A 751 47.76 91.71 -6.17
CA PRO A 751 47.85 91.03 -4.90
C PRO A 751 48.94 89.96 -4.97
N ARG A 752 49.86 89.98 -3.99
CA ARG A 752 50.78 88.88 -3.69
C ARG A 752 49.96 87.60 -3.47
N PRO A 753 50.33 86.45 -4.06
CA PRO A 753 49.66 85.18 -3.80
C PRO A 753 50.19 84.54 -2.50
N GLU A 754 49.28 83.83 -1.82
CA GLU A 754 49.51 82.76 -0.83
C GLU A 754 49.96 83.25 0.58
N CYS A 755 49.28 82.93 1.69
CA CYS A 755 48.81 81.61 2.12
C CYS A 755 47.34 81.60 2.58
N VAL A 756 46.51 80.77 1.96
CA VAL A 756 45.35 80.12 2.59
C VAL A 756 45.49 78.63 2.36
N ASN A 757 45.29 77.89 3.45
CA ASN A 757 45.52 76.46 3.58
C ASN A 757 44.91 75.60 2.48
N THR A 758 45.76 74.68 2.02
CA THR A 758 45.52 73.38 1.42
C THR A 758 44.28 72.66 1.97
N TYR A 759 43.33 72.39 1.08
CA TYR A 759 42.54 71.17 1.12
C TYR A 759 42.81 70.41 -0.19
N LEU A 760 43.36 69.21 -0.01
CA LEU A 760 43.29 68.01 -0.85
C LEU A 760 43.28 68.18 -2.37
N ASP A 761 44.36 67.70 -2.98
CA ASP A 761 44.41 67.18 -4.34
C ASP A 761 45.38 65.96 -4.34
N PRO A 762 45.41 65.10 -5.36
CA PRO A 762 44.68 63.84 -5.42
C PRO A 762 45.61 62.61 -5.29
N VAL A 763 45.12 61.50 -4.75
CA VAL A 763 45.79 60.20 -4.94
C VAL A 763 45.20 59.54 -6.18
N PRO A 764 46.05 59.11 -7.14
CA PRO A 764 45.61 58.54 -8.40
C PRO A 764 44.96 57.16 -8.22
N ALA A 765 44.01 56.89 -9.09
CA ALA A 765 43.29 55.64 -9.18
C ALA A 765 44.23 54.43 -9.29
N SER A 766 44.14 53.53 -8.30
CA SER A 766 44.18 52.09 -8.60
C SER A 766 43.31 51.32 -7.60
N SER A 767 42.22 50.76 -8.14
CA SER A 767 41.22 49.88 -7.53
C SER A 767 40.19 50.52 -6.55
N VAL A 768 39.00 50.80 -7.09
CA VAL A 768 37.81 51.33 -6.41
C VAL A 768 37.09 50.27 -5.53
N ALA A 769 37.51 49.00 -5.59
CA ALA A 769 36.79 47.89 -4.95
C ALA A 769 36.99 47.79 -3.41
N THR A 770 38.11 48.24 -2.86
CA THR A 770 38.44 48.06 -1.42
C THR A 770 37.96 49.20 -0.52
N GLY A 771 37.79 50.42 -1.05
CA GLY A 771 37.36 51.58 -0.27
C GLY A 771 35.85 51.60 0.07
N ILE A 772 35.02 51.09 -0.85
CA ILE A 772 33.55 51.10 -0.70
C ILE A 772 33.08 50.04 0.33
N VAL A 773 33.78 48.91 0.40
CA VAL A 773 33.50 47.84 1.38
C VAL A 773 33.91 48.28 2.80
N ALA A 774 35.03 48.99 2.95
CA ALA A 774 35.50 49.47 4.25
C ALA A 774 34.60 50.57 4.87
N ASP A 775 34.13 51.54 4.08
CA ASP A 775 33.23 52.61 4.56
C ASP A 775 31.81 52.07 4.86
N SER A 776 31.32 51.11 4.08
CA SER A 776 30.01 50.46 4.29
C SER A 776 30.00 49.57 5.53
N MET A 777 31.08 48.81 5.78
CA MET A 777 31.21 47.98 6.98
C MET A 777 31.44 48.80 8.25
N PHE A 778 32.15 49.94 8.17
CA PHE A 778 32.33 50.85 9.30
C PHE A 778 31.02 51.55 9.71
N LYS A 779 30.16 51.88 8.73
CA LYS A 779 28.81 52.42 8.97
C LYS A 779 27.85 51.36 9.55
N LEU A 780 27.94 50.10 9.10
CA LEU A 780 27.13 48.98 9.62
C LEU A 780 27.51 48.61 11.06
N ALA A 781 28.81 48.56 11.39
CA ALA A 781 29.29 48.31 12.76
C ALA A 781 28.89 49.43 13.74
N LYS A 782 28.86 50.69 13.27
CA LYS A 782 28.40 51.85 14.05
C LYS A 782 26.87 51.83 14.28
N ALA A 783 26.09 51.28 13.35
CA ALA A 783 24.64 51.14 13.49
C ALA A 783 24.24 50.00 14.46
N ILE A 784 25.02 48.92 14.51
CA ILE A 784 24.77 47.77 15.40
C ILE A 784 25.13 48.10 16.87
N LYS A 785 26.17 48.92 17.11
CA LYS A 785 26.56 49.36 18.46
C LYS A 785 25.54 50.27 19.17
N ASN A 786 24.61 50.87 18.42
CA ASN A 786 23.61 51.81 18.97
C ASN A 786 22.23 51.16 19.25
N LYS A 787 22.07 49.85 19.10
CA LYS A 787 20.84 49.12 19.44
C LYS A 787 21.11 48.01 20.46
N GLU A 788 21.41 48.39 21.69
CA GLU A 788 21.35 47.49 22.84
C GLU A 788 19.95 47.56 23.48
N SER A 789 19.10 46.60 23.14
CA SER A 789 17.91 46.23 23.93
C SER A 789 17.36 44.89 23.46
N THR A 790 17.47 43.90 24.37
CA THR A 790 16.77 42.60 24.47
C THR A 790 17.06 41.46 23.47
N SER A 791 17.55 40.36 24.06
CA SER A 791 17.42 38.91 23.74
C SER A 791 18.07 38.25 22.52
N ASP A 792 18.91 38.88 21.70
CA ASP A 792 19.58 38.20 20.56
C ASP A 792 21.13 38.27 20.56
N GLY A 793 21.76 38.42 21.73
CA GLY A 793 23.24 38.51 21.85
C GLY A 793 24.00 37.31 21.26
N ALA A 794 23.46 36.09 21.37
CA ALA A 794 24.11 34.87 20.88
C ALA A 794 24.10 34.75 19.35
N LYS A 795 23.11 35.31 18.65
CA LYS A 795 23.06 35.33 17.18
C LYS A 795 24.02 36.36 16.59
N CYS A 796 24.26 37.47 17.28
CA CYS A 796 25.25 38.47 16.87
C CYS A 796 26.68 37.92 16.93
N GLU A 797 27.05 37.16 17.97
CA GLU A 797 28.37 36.53 18.03
C GLU A 797 28.59 35.50 16.92
N GLN A 798 27.54 34.74 16.56
CA GLN A 798 27.59 33.79 15.45
C GLN A 798 27.77 34.48 14.09
N ILE A 799 27.02 35.57 13.82
CA ILE A 799 27.13 36.34 12.56
C ILE A 799 28.50 37.02 12.44
N VAL A 800 29.04 37.55 13.55
CA VAL A 800 30.39 38.15 13.57
C VAL A 800 31.48 37.07 13.37
N GLY A 801 31.28 35.86 13.91
CA GLY A 801 32.15 34.71 13.67
C GLY A 801 32.16 34.27 12.20
N ASP A 802 30.98 34.14 11.58
CA ASP A 802 30.83 33.75 10.18
C ASP A 802 31.40 34.81 9.22
N MET A 803 31.25 36.09 9.55
CA MET A 803 31.85 37.19 8.79
C MET A 803 33.38 37.21 8.87
N LYS A 804 33.97 36.94 10.05
CA LYS A 804 35.43 36.81 10.19
C LYS A 804 35.97 35.61 9.42
N ALA A 805 35.24 34.48 9.42
CA ALA A 805 35.62 33.30 8.65
C ALA A 805 35.57 33.54 7.13
N LYS A 806 34.58 34.30 6.63
CA LYS A 806 34.53 34.71 5.22
C LYS A 806 35.62 35.72 4.85
N GLN A 807 35.91 36.67 5.73
CA GLN A 807 37.01 37.63 5.54
C GLN A 807 38.38 36.93 5.46
N GLN A 808 38.62 35.90 6.29
CA GLN A 808 39.83 35.09 6.24
C GLN A 808 39.97 34.34 4.91
N LYS A 809 38.87 33.77 4.39
CA LYS A 809 38.85 33.08 3.09
C LYS A 809 39.11 34.01 1.90
N ILE A 810 38.57 35.23 1.92
CA ILE A 810 38.81 36.24 0.87
C ILE A 810 40.28 36.67 0.87
N VAL A 811 40.90 36.83 2.05
CA VAL A 811 42.33 37.17 2.19
C VAL A 811 43.24 36.02 1.73
N GLU A 812 42.89 34.77 2.04
CA GLU A 812 43.62 33.57 1.57
C GLU A 812 43.49 33.34 0.05
N ALA A 813 42.32 33.66 -0.53
CA ALA A 813 42.08 33.60 -1.98
C ALA A 813 42.87 34.68 -2.75
N THR A 814 43.03 35.89 -2.19
CA THR A 814 43.78 36.97 -2.82
C THR A 814 45.30 36.86 -2.66
N THR A 815 45.80 36.15 -1.64
CA THR A 815 47.25 35.97 -1.41
C THR A 815 47.85 34.70 -2.04
N SER A 816 47.04 33.71 -2.42
CA SER A 816 47.52 32.41 -2.95
C SER A 816 47.75 32.35 -4.47
N GLY A 817 47.46 33.42 -5.22
CA GLY A 817 47.83 33.54 -6.64
C GLY A 817 47.26 32.48 -7.59
N ARG A 818 46.23 31.73 -7.19
CA ARG A 818 45.57 30.69 -7.98
C ARG A 818 44.06 30.91 -8.02
N GLY A 819 43.60 31.75 -8.94
CA GLY A 819 42.18 31.96 -9.25
C GLY A 819 41.96 33.25 -10.02
N SER A 820 41.09 33.23 -11.04
CA SER A 820 40.79 34.43 -11.84
C SER A 820 40.00 35.44 -11.01
N ASN A 821 40.24 36.74 -11.24
CA ASN A 821 39.60 37.87 -10.52
C ASN A 821 38.05 37.89 -10.57
N ALA A 822 37.41 37.00 -11.32
CA ALA A 822 35.95 36.89 -11.42
C ALA A 822 35.30 36.11 -10.26
N ASP A 823 36.01 35.16 -9.65
CA ASP A 823 35.42 34.31 -8.60
C ASP A 823 35.45 34.99 -7.23
N ALA A 824 36.48 35.81 -6.94
CA ALA A 824 36.57 36.61 -5.71
C ALA A 824 35.61 37.82 -5.67
N ALA A 825 35.04 38.21 -6.81
CA ALA A 825 34.02 39.27 -6.90
C ALA A 825 32.58 38.72 -6.79
N LYS A 826 32.41 37.40 -6.86
CA LYS A 826 31.10 36.72 -6.84
C LYS A 826 30.76 36.12 -5.46
N GLU A 827 31.77 35.87 -4.64
CA GLU A 827 31.68 35.38 -3.26
C GLU A 827 31.62 36.54 -2.25
#